data_AF-A0A1F8ULY1-F1
#
_entry.id   AF-A0A1F8ULY1-F1
#
_cell.length_a   1.000
_cell.length_b   1.000
_cell.length_c   1.000
_cell.angle_alpha   90.00
_cell.angle_beta   90.00
_cell.angle_gamma   90.00
#
_symmetry.space_group_name_H-M   'P 1'
#
loop_
_entity.id
_entity.type
_entity.pdbx_description
1 polymer ?
#
loop_
_entity_poly.entity_id
_entity_poly.type
_entity_poly.pdbx_seq_one_letter_code
_entity_poly.pdbx_strand_id
1 'polypeptide(L)'
;MKENKINPSKEGMVTTIIHARKSCLGFTLMEMILVIVIMATLVVIVIPIYTSKTEVAKKTAHNTNVSTLENKAELYLLEQEVVLPQDNIIDDLLAKGYIQKMPTYPLGTEDYAVAVDANGKITVTPAAIPMPGDSLVTSLLITANTSPITNAASITYTFEFGENVTGFEVGDITVTNGSKGTFTAVDGNTYTLVVTNAGNITQIVSVAAGVCQTTLGGDNLSAEKQIVVDLNALTVNITANTPDTTNASSVIYTLEFSKSVIGFTASDITVTNGTKGIFTTVDGNTYTLVVTNTGSCAQTVSIAQGVCTDNAGNNNEVGSKTVTIDRTGPTVVITASTPDTTSVSSITYTFEFSANVIGFVVGDVGVTNGVKGTFTEVDGNTYTLVVTNSGACTQAVVVGNGVCIDVDGNGNAGGSKTVTITASFAANSPRFAPGLIPLIFDANNFRDATPQEILDKTWYNYREDIDQSAEDRVSNERWANVRLADGSMFVWIPRYTYKITGDDTTGTSADDKIQIIYSNGTTDDTQGGTYKVHPAFWWDNDNDGVHDAGEELKGIWVAKFEASNDGTVKVQVKPGVASWRARNISNTFSSCREMQTINSTKYGISSDSNVMDTHMMKNSEWGAVAYLTEAIRDGNQVWINNSSTYITGSAGSSVSAASNVGTTNDYKSAQGQNASTTGNVYGIYDLNGGAYEHVAGYISNGNVCLTVDGSNLISAVAKYKDELIGTFDGTEANAYTQTATQTNGMALHEISTDSGASVSTNPFNGYGDYQYFPYNATPFFRRGGMYNSGALSGVYAVYYGDGSVATVVGFRPVLSVLN
;
A
#
# COMPACT_ATOMS: atom_id res chain seq x y z
N MET A 1 -26.34 11.03 88.61
CA MET A 1 -26.97 11.52 89.85
C MET A 1 -26.89 10.42 90.88
N LYS A 2 -26.34 10.74 92.07
CA LYS A 2 -26.69 10.20 93.41
C LYS A 2 -26.80 8.67 93.56
N GLU A 3 -26.25 8.00 94.57
CA GLU A 3 -25.89 8.39 95.92
C GLU A 3 -25.23 7.16 96.59
N ASN A 4 -24.46 7.44 97.65
CA ASN A 4 -24.25 6.60 98.83
C ASN A 4 -23.53 5.24 98.74
N LYS A 5 -22.22 5.33 99.02
CA LYS A 5 -21.53 4.57 100.08
C LYS A 5 -22.42 4.42 101.34
N ILE A 6 -22.26 3.33 102.08
CA ILE A 6 -22.05 3.29 103.56
C ILE A 6 -21.80 1.82 103.99
N ASN A 7 -20.52 1.54 104.24
CA ASN A 7 -20.01 0.82 105.43
C ASN A 7 -20.44 1.64 106.68
N PRO A 8 -20.51 1.18 107.96
CA PRO A 8 -19.85 0.03 108.58
C PRO A 8 -20.56 -0.58 109.82
N SER A 9 -19.86 -1.54 110.46
CA SER A 9 -19.65 -1.74 111.91
C SER A 9 -20.81 -1.63 112.93
N LYS A 10 -20.80 -2.54 113.90
CA LYS A 10 -20.48 -2.26 115.32
C LYS A 10 -20.64 -3.53 116.18
N GLU A 11 -19.64 -3.82 117.03
CA GLU A 11 -19.71 -3.67 118.50
C GLU A 11 -20.96 -4.35 119.06
N GLY A 12 -20.90 -5.33 119.96
CA GLY A 12 -19.93 -5.63 120.98
C GLY A 12 -20.69 -6.27 122.15
N MET A 13 -19.93 -6.87 123.07
CA MET A 13 -20.25 -7.07 124.49
C MET A 13 -21.58 -7.76 124.87
N VAL A 14 -21.49 -8.97 125.40
CA VAL A 14 -21.48 -9.24 126.86
C VAL A 14 -22.81 -8.87 127.53
N THR A 15 -23.56 -9.90 127.93
CA THR A 15 -24.41 -9.78 129.12
C THR A 15 -24.28 -11.02 130.00
N THR A 16 -23.58 -10.80 131.10
CA THR A 16 -23.52 -11.56 132.33
C THR A 16 -24.92 -11.93 132.86
N ILE A 17 -25.10 -13.22 133.14
CA ILE A 17 -25.65 -13.85 134.36
C ILE A 17 -26.44 -12.91 135.30
N ILE A 18 -27.66 -13.31 135.73
CA ILE A 18 -28.06 -13.47 137.14
C ILE A 18 -29.52 -13.99 137.26
N HIS A 19 -29.59 -15.24 137.73
CA HIS A 19 -30.48 -15.84 138.74
C HIS A 19 -32.02 -15.71 138.70
N ALA A 20 -32.63 -16.85 138.37
CA ALA A 20 -33.52 -17.65 139.24
C ALA A 20 -34.76 -17.00 139.89
N ARG A 21 -35.93 -17.58 139.59
CA ARG A 21 -36.79 -18.19 140.63
C ARG A 21 -37.85 -19.17 140.08
N LYS A 22 -37.80 -20.39 140.65
CA LYS A 22 -38.89 -21.34 140.99
C LYS A 22 -39.93 -21.73 139.92
N SER A 23 -39.96 -23.01 139.56
CA SER A 23 -40.83 -24.04 140.20
C SER A 23 -40.68 -25.40 139.49
N CYS A 24 -40.53 -26.48 140.26
CA CYS A 24 -40.56 -27.85 139.76
C CYS A 24 -41.99 -28.28 139.43
N LEU A 25 -42.21 -28.74 138.19
CA LEU A 25 -43.26 -29.68 137.83
C LEU A 25 -42.56 -30.89 137.20
N GLY A 26 -42.78 -32.08 137.76
CA GLY A 26 -42.28 -33.34 137.22
C GLY A 26 -43.07 -33.75 135.98
N PHE A 27 -42.39 -34.41 135.04
CA PHE A 27 -42.95 -34.94 133.79
C PHE A 27 -44.22 -35.75 134.02
N THR A 28 -45.30 -35.38 133.33
CA THR A 28 -46.58 -36.09 133.34
C THR A 28 -46.57 -37.27 132.36
N LEU A 29 -47.39 -38.29 132.61
CA LEU A 29 -47.51 -39.47 131.74
C LEU A 29 -47.83 -39.10 130.27
N MET A 30 -48.56 -38.00 130.07
CA MET A 30 -48.93 -37.49 128.74
C MET A 30 -47.70 -36.99 127.96
N GLU A 31 -46.75 -36.35 128.63
CA GLU A 31 -45.49 -35.90 128.01
C GLU A 31 -44.62 -37.10 127.64
N MET A 32 -44.56 -38.14 128.48
CA MET A 32 -43.83 -39.38 128.15
C MET A 32 -44.44 -40.13 126.95
N ILE A 33 -45.78 -40.25 126.88
CA ILE A 33 -46.44 -40.90 125.74
C ILE A 33 -46.26 -40.08 124.46
N LEU A 34 -46.38 -38.75 124.53
CA LEU A 34 -46.14 -37.86 123.40
C LEU A 34 -44.70 -37.99 122.88
N VAL A 35 -43.71 -38.02 123.77
CA VAL A 35 -42.29 -38.17 123.41
C VAL A 35 -42.02 -39.52 122.77
N ILE A 36 -42.58 -40.62 123.29
CA ILE A 36 -42.38 -41.96 122.70
C ILE A 36 -43.03 -42.04 121.30
N VAL A 37 -44.21 -41.44 121.10
CA VAL A 37 -44.88 -41.41 119.79
C VAL A 37 -44.09 -40.55 118.80
N ILE A 38 -43.57 -39.39 119.22
CA ILE A 38 -42.71 -38.54 118.38
C ILE A 38 -41.38 -39.26 118.06
N MET A 39 -40.77 -39.96 119.02
CA MET A 39 -39.55 -40.74 118.79
C MET A 39 -39.79 -41.91 117.82
N ALA A 40 -40.87 -42.67 118.00
CA ALA A 40 -41.20 -43.78 117.11
C ALA A 40 -41.50 -43.32 115.68
N THR A 41 -42.23 -42.21 115.52
CA THR A 41 -42.50 -41.63 114.20
C THR A 41 -41.24 -41.05 113.55
N LEU A 42 -40.36 -40.39 114.33
CA LEU A 42 -39.06 -39.94 113.84
C LEU A 42 -38.17 -41.11 113.40
N VAL A 43 -38.12 -42.21 114.16
CA VAL A 43 -37.30 -43.39 113.82
C VAL A 43 -37.77 -44.04 112.51
N VAL A 44 -39.10 -44.12 112.27
CA VAL A 44 -39.66 -44.66 111.02
C VAL A 44 -39.29 -43.79 109.81
N ILE A 45 -39.15 -42.47 109.98
CA ILE A 45 -38.72 -41.55 108.91
C ILE A 45 -37.19 -41.56 108.76
N VAL A 46 -36.44 -41.62 109.86
CA VAL A 46 -34.97 -41.47 109.85
C VAL A 46 -34.26 -42.70 109.32
N ILE A 47 -34.70 -43.93 109.63
CA ILE A 47 -34.00 -45.15 109.19
C ILE A 47 -33.90 -45.23 107.66
N PRO A 48 -34.98 -45.09 106.86
CA PRO A 48 -34.90 -45.13 105.40
C PRO A 48 -34.04 -44.00 104.81
N ILE A 49 -34.06 -42.82 105.43
CA ILE A 49 -33.24 -41.68 105.01
C ILE A 49 -31.76 -41.95 105.28
N TYR A 50 -31.42 -42.53 106.44
CA TYR A 50 -30.04 -42.83 106.78
C TYR A 50 -29.47 -43.96 105.92
N THR A 51 -30.20 -45.07 105.75
CA THR A 51 -29.75 -46.21 104.96
C THR A 51 -29.56 -45.87 103.48
N SER A 52 -30.45 -45.05 102.90
CA SER A 52 -30.30 -44.59 101.51
C SER A 52 -29.08 -43.68 101.32
N LYS A 53 -28.78 -42.78 102.27
CA LYS A 53 -27.59 -41.91 102.21
C LYS A 53 -26.28 -42.69 102.36
N THR A 54 -26.26 -43.74 103.20
CA THR A 54 -25.08 -44.59 103.34
C THR A 54 -24.79 -45.38 102.06
N GLU A 55 -25.81 -45.93 101.39
CA GLU A 55 -25.63 -46.66 100.14
C GLU A 55 -25.17 -45.75 98.99
N VAL A 56 -25.71 -44.53 98.90
CA VAL A 56 -25.23 -43.51 97.96
C VAL A 56 -23.76 -43.17 98.23
N ALA A 57 -23.37 -42.95 99.49
CA ALA A 57 -21.98 -42.64 99.84
C ALA A 57 -21.00 -43.79 99.52
N LYS A 58 -21.40 -45.05 99.73
CA LYS A 58 -20.60 -46.23 99.34
C LYS A 58 -20.40 -46.31 97.83
N LYS A 59 -21.46 -46.09 97.03
CA LYS A 59 -21.36 -46.04 95.57
C LYS A 59 -20.47 -44.88 95.09
N THR A 60 -20.58 -43.69 95.69
CA THR A 60 -19.67 -42.56 95.38
C THR A 60 -18.22 -42.91 95.66
N ALA A 61 -17.94 -43.51 96.83
CA ALA A 61 -16.60 -43.91 97.21
C ALA A 61 -16.03 -44.98 96.25
N HIS A 62 -16.87 -45.95 95.84
CA HIS A 62 -16.50 -46.94 94.84
C HIS A 62 -16.15 -46.31 93.49
N ASN A 63 -17.01 -45.45 92.94
CA ASN A 63 -16.76 -44.81 91.64
C ASN A 63 -15.52 -43.90 91.69
N THR A 64 -15.29 -43.23 92.82
CA THR A 64 -14.08 -42.45 93.03
C THR A 64 -12.84 -43.33 92.99
N ASN A 65 -12.89 -44.53 93.60
CA ASN A 65 -11.79 -45.49 93.52
C ASN A 65 -11.58 -45.99 92.08
N VAL A 66 -12.65 -46.30 91.35
CA VAL A 66 -12.58 -46.71 89.92
C VAL A 66 -11.89 -45.64 89.09
N SER A 67 -12.39 -44.41 89.12
CA SER A 67 -11.80 -43.30 88.35
C SER A 67 -10.37 -42.99 88.79
N THR A 68 -10.06 -43.12 90.08
CA THR A 68 -8.68 -42.96 90.56
C THR A 68 -7.78 -44.04 89.97
N LEU A 69 -8.21 -45.31 89.97
CA LEU A 69 -7.45 -46.42 89.41
C LEU A 69 -7.23 -46.27 87.90
N GLU A 70 -8.26 -45.86 87.14
CA GLU A 70 -8.15 -45.57 85.71
C GLU A 70 -7.10 -44.48 85.44
N ASN A 71 -7.20 -43.33 86.12
CA ASN A 71 -6.24 -42.24 85.98
C ASN A 71 -4.80 -42.66 86.36
N LYS A 72 -4.64 -43.51 87.38
CA LYS A 72 -3.31 -44.01 87.78
C LYS A 72 -2.77 -45.03 86.79
N ALA A 73 -3.63 -45.84 86.19
CA ALA A 73 -3.27 -46.78 85.14
C ALA A 73 -2.89 -46.07 83.83
N GLU A 74 -3.56 -44.98 83.47
CA GLU A 74 -3.16 -44.14 82.32
C GLU A 74 -1.77 -43.56 82.54
N LEU A 75 -1.50 -42.98 83.72
CA LEU A 75 -0.16 -42.49 84.06
C LEU A 75 0.90 -43.60 84.00
N TYR A 76 0.56 -44.80 84.47
CA TYR A 76 1.46 -45.96 84.40
C TYR A 76 1.79 -46.35 82.95
N LEU A 77 0.79 -46.42 82.07
CA LEU A 77 0.99 -46.74 80.65
C LEU A 77 1.75 -45.64 79.89
N LEU A 78 1.66 -44.38 80.33
CA LEU A 78 2.42 -43.27 79.76
C LEU A 78 3.89 -43.27 80.20
N GLU A 79 4.17 -43.62 81.45
CA GLU A 79 5.53 -43.55 82.02
C GLU A 79 6.32 -44.85 81.87
N GLN A 80 5.64 -45.98 81.74
CA GLN A 80 6.26 -47.30 81.72
C GLN A 80 6.07 -47.95 80.35
N GLU A 81 7.09 -48.64 79.86
CA GLU A 81 6.99 -49.42 78.62
C GLU A 81 6.29 -50.75 78.92
N VAL A 82 4.97 -50.78 78.73
CA VAL A 82 4.11 -51.93 79.05
C VAL A 82 3.71 -52.65 77.75
N VAL A 83 3.94 -53.97 77.70
CA VAL A 83 3.46 -54.81 76.60
C VAL A 83 1.98 -55.12 76.81
N LEU A 84 1.15 -54.72 75.86
CA LEU A 84 -0.30 -54.95 75.86
C LEU A 84 -0.66 -56.25 75.12
N PRO A 85 -1.73 -56.96 75.51
CA PRO A 85 -2.65 -56.68 76.63
C PRO A 85 -2.15 -57.21 77.99
N GLN A 86 -2.73 -56.71 79.07
CA GLN A 86 -2.47 -57.17 80.44
C GLN A 86 -3.79 -57.41 81.19
N ASP A 87 -3.95 -58.60 81.78
CA ASP A 87 -5.20 -59.01 82.43
C ASP A 87 -5.41 -58.35 83.81
N ASN A 88 -4.34 -58.03 84.54
CA ASN A 88 -4.42 -57.28 85.79
C ASN A 88 -3.09 -56.60 86.15
N ILE A 89 -3.05 -55.26 86.11
CA ILE A 89 -1.86 -54.46 86.43
C ILE A 89 -1.90 -53.84 87.83
N ILE A 90 -2.92 -54.13 88.65
CA ILE A 90 -3.12 -53.41 89.92
C ILE A 90 -1.97 -53.62 90.92
N ASP A 91 -1.34 -54.79 90.93
CA ASP A 91 -0.17 -55.09 91.77
C ASP A 91 1.05 -54.29 91.30
N ASP A 92 1.23 -54.11 89.99
CA ASP A 92 2.29 -53.26 89.42
C ASP A 92 2.07 -51.78 89.78
N LEU A 93 0.83 -51.31 89.77
CA LEU A 93 0.49 -49.94 90.19
C LEU A 93 0.88 -49.71 91.66
N LEU A 94 0.71 -50.71 92.53
CA LEU A 94 1.11 -50.64 93.93
C LEU A 94 2.63 -50.70 94.08
N ALA A 95 3.28 -51.68 93.45
CA ALA A 95 4.72 -51.90 93.57
C ALA A 95 5.54 -50.71 93.03
N LYS A 96 5.06 -50.05 91.97
CA LYS A 96 5.70 -48.87 91.38
C LYS A 96 5.20 -47.54 91.96
N GLY A 97 4.29 -47.56 92.94
CA GLY A 97 3.90 -46.40 93.73
C GLY A 97 2.85 -45.47 93.10
N TYR A 98 2.19 -45.89 92.01
CA TYR A 98 1.06 -45.15 91.41
C TYR A 98 -0.17 -45.15 92.34
N ILE A 99 -0.31 -46.20 93.15
CA ILE A 99 -1.21 -46.25 94.31
C ILE A 99 -0.41 -46.54 95.58
N GLN A 100 -0.82 -45.98 96.72
CA GLN A 100 -0.11 -46.15 98.01
C GLN A 100 -0.54 -47.38 98.79
N LYS A 101 -1.77 -47.85 98.57
CA LYS A 101 -2.36 -49.04 99.18
C LYS A 101 -3.49 -49.54 98.29
N MET A 102 -3.85 -50.81 98.43
CA MET A 102 -5.02 -51.36 97.74
C MET A 102 -6.31 -50.68 98.24
N PRO A 103 -7.13 -50.10 97.35
CA PRO A 103 -8.44 -49.58 97.72
C PRO A 103 -9.36 -50.73 98.16
N THR A 104 -10.12 -50.52 99.24
CA THR A 104 -11.16 -51.46 99.67
C THR A 104 -12.44 -51.23 98.90
N TYR A 105 -13.12 -52.29 98.45
CA TYR A 105 -14.44 -52.17 97.81
C TYR A 105 -15.53 -51.93 98.87
N PRO A 106 -16.19 -50.75 98.90
CA PRO A 106 -17.09 -50.38 99.99
C PRO A 106 -18.48 -51.05 99.93
N LEU A 107 -18.79 -51.79 98.86
CA LEU A 107 -20.09 -52.41 98.61
C LEU A 107 -20.09 -53.94 98.76
N GLY A 108 -18.93 -54.56 99.00
CA GLY A 108 -18.78 -56.01 99.09
C GLY A 108 -17.42 -56.41 99.63
N THR A 109 -17.00 -57.66 99.37
CA THR A 109 -15.71 -58.20 99.81
C THR A 109 -14.77 -58.52 98.63
N GLU A 110 -15.13 -58.08 97.42
CA GLU A 110 -14.31 -58.28 96.21
C GLU A 110 -13.16 -57.27 96.14
N ASP A 111 -12.06 -57.68 95.51
CA ASP A 111 -10.88 -56.84 95.28
C ASP A 111 -10.96 -56.16 93.90
N TYR A 112 -10.33 -55.00 93.74
CA TYR A 112 -10.23 -54.34 92.44
C TYR A 112 -9.18 -55.04 91.55
N ALA A 113 -9.47 -55.12 90.25
CA ALA A 113 -8.56 -55.50 89.19
C ALA A 113 -8.55 -54.42 88.09
N VAL A 114 -7.40 -54.18 87.47
CA VAL A 114 -7.24 -53.20 86.39
C VAL A 114 -6.65 -53.90 85.18
N ALA A 115 -7.43 -54.09 84.11
CA ALA A 115 -6.97 -54.71 82.87
C ALA A 115 -6.74 -53.65 81.78
N VAL A 116 -5.84 -53.96 80.84
CA VAL A 116 -5.56 -53.10 79.66
C VAL A 116 -5.61 -53.95 78.41
N ASP A 117 -6.44 -53.57 77.44
CA ASP A 117 -6.59 -54.30 76.17
C ASP A 117 -5.48 -53.97 75.16
N ALA A 118 -5.52 -54.63 74.00
CA ALA A 118 -4.51 -54.46 72.94
C ALA A 118 -4.46 -53.04 72.33
N ASN A 119 -5.49 -52.22 72.52
CA ASN A 119 -5.59 -50.84 72.04
C ASN A 119 -5.23 -49.81 73.13
N GLY A 120 -4.83 -50.28 74.32
CA GLY A 120 -4.51 -49.42 75.46
C GLY A 120 -5.73 -48.97 76.26
N LYS A 121 -6.92 -49.53 76.01
CA LYS A 121 -8.12 -49.21 76.80
C LYS A 121 -8.05 -49.86 78.17
N ILE A 122 -8.26 -49.06 79.20
CA ILE A 122 -8.22 -49.48 80.60
C ILE A 122 -9.62 -49.85 81.07
N THR A 123 -9.73 -50.97 81.80
CA THR A 123 -10.99 -51.38 82.44
C THR A 123 -10.74 -51.78 83.89
N VAL A 124 -11.50 -51.21 84.81
CA VAL A 124 -11.46 -51.55 86.24
C VAL A 124 -12.63 -52.45 86.60
N THR A 125 -12.37 -53.53 87.33
CA THR A 125 -13.37 -54.47 87.85
C THR A 125 -13.31 -54.49 89.37
N PRO A 126 -14.42 -54.34 90.12
CA PRO A 126 -15.77 -54.00 89.65
C PRO A 126 -15.82 -52.62 88.98
N ALA A 127 -16.61 -52.49 87.91
CA ALA A 127 -16.78 -51.24 87.16
C ALA A 127 -17.61 -50.22 87.94
N ALA A 128 -17.43 -48.93 87.64
CA ALA A 128 -18.19 -47.85 88.27
C ALA A 128 -19.71 -48.09 88.16
N ILE A 129 -20.43 -47.79 89.25
CA ILE A 129 -21.87 -48.02 89.38
C ILE A 129 -22.59 -46.68 89.25
N PRO A 130 -23.59 -46.51 88.38
CA PRO A 130 -24.29 -45.24 88.17
C PRO A 130 -24.82 -44.61 89.48
N MET A 131 -24.62 -43.30 89.65
CA MET A 131 -25.07 -42.53 90.82
C MET A 131 -26.44 -41.87 90.56
N PRO A 132 -27.34 -41.79 91.56
CA PRO A 132 -28.55 -40.98 91.44
C PRO A 132 -28.21 -39.50 91.23
N GLY A 133 -28.45 -38.98 90.02
CA GLY A 133 -28.14 -37.60 89.63
C GLY A 133 -27.03 -37.44 88.58
N ASP A 134 -26.41 -38.53 88.11
CA ASP A 134 -25.56 -38.48 86.91
C ASP A 134 -26.41 -38.11 85.68
N SER A 135 -25.86 -37.26 84.81
CA SER A 135 -26.51 -36.87 83.56
C SER A 135 -26.54 -38.08 82.63
N LEU A 136 -27.68 -38.78 82.57
CA LEU A 136 -27.81 -40.00 81.78
C LEU A 136 -27.80 -39.73 80.25
N VAL A 137 -27.78 -38.47 79.78
CA VAL A 137 -27.86 -38.19 78.34
C VAL A 137 -26.57 -38.51 77.57
N THR A 138 -26.70 -39.01 76.34
CA THR A 138 -25.56 -39.28 75.45
C THR A 138 -25.40 -38.21 74.35
N SER A 139 -24.16 -37.84 74.04
CA SER A 139 -23.85 -36.91 72.94
C SER A 139 -24.08 -37.57 71.59
N LEU A 140 -24.46 -36.78 70.57
CA LEU A 140 -24.54 -37.21 69.18
C LEU A 140 -23.75 -36.25 68.28
N LEU A 141 -22.87 -36.77 67.44
CA LEU A 141 -22.19 -36.04 66.38
C LEU A 141 -22.66 -36.55 65.00
N ILE A 142 -23.02 -35.63 64.11
CA ILE A 142 -23.36 -35.94 62.71
C ILE A 142 -22.25 -35.44 61.78
N THR A 143 -21.56 -36.36 61.11
CA THR A 143 -20.58 -36.04 60.06
C THR A 143 -21.10 -36.43 58.68
N ALA A 144 -20.46 -35.91 57.64
CA ALA A 144 -20.79 -36.20 56.24
C ALA A 144 -19.49 -36.56 55.50
N ASN A 145 -19.55 -37.45 54.52
CA ASN A 145 -18.38 -37.87 53.74
C ASN A 145 -17.98 -36.90 52.61
N THR A 146 -18.64 -35.74 52.52
CA THR A 146 -18.37 -34.68 51.53
C THR A 146 -18.01 -33.37 52.22
N SER A 147 -17.44 -32.44 51.45
CA SER A 147 -17.30 -31.04 51.85
C SER A 147 -18.67 -30.38 52.12
N PRO A 148 -18.72 -29.26 52.87
CA PRO A 148 -19.97 -28.53 53.16
C PRO A 148 -20.73 -28.02 51.93
N ILE A 149 -20.03 -27.85 50.79
CA ILE A 149 -20.61 -27.56 49.48
C ILE A 149 -20.12 -28.65 48.53
N THR A 150 -21.02 -29.30 47.79
CA THR A 150 -20.68 -30.44 46.93
C THR A 150 -21.64 -30.57 45.75
N ASN A 151 -21.25 -31.30 44.71
CA ASN A 151 -22.12 -31.76 43.62
C ASN A 151 -22.40 -33.26 43.68
N ALA A 152 -22.09 -33.93 44.79
CA ALA A 152 -22.31 -35.36 44.95
C ALA A 152 -23.79 -35.73 44.81
N ALA A 153 -24.09 -36.72 43.98
CA ALA A 153 -25.46 -37.24 43.81
C ALA A 153 -26.02 -37.89 45.09
N SER A 154 -25.14 -38.30 46.01
CA SER A 154 -25.51 -38.83 47.32
C SER A 154 -24.45 -38.51 48.37
N ILE A 155 -24.89 -38.28 49.60
CA ILE A 155 -24.03 -38.01 50.77
C ILE A 155 -24.27 -39.11 51.81
N THR A 156 -23.19 -39.66 52.37
CA THR A 156 -23.26 -40.57 53.51
C THR A 156 -23.06 -39.79 54.80
N TYR A 157 -24.07 -39.80 55.65
CA TYR A 157 -24.03 -39.22 56.98
C TYR A 157 -23.67 -40.29 58.00
N THR A 158 -22.76 -39.97 58.93
CA THR A 158 -22.39 -40.83 60.05
C THR A 158 -22.89 -40.20 61.35
N PHE A 159 -23.63 -40.97 62.13
CA PHE A 159 -24.15 -40.62 63.44
C PHE A 159 -23.32 -41.36 64.49
N GLU A 160 -22.55 -40.59 65.26
CA GLU A 160 -21.67 -41.10 66.30
C GLU A 160 -22.24 -40.72 67.67
N PHE A 161 -22.66 -41.71 68.44
CA PHE A 161 -23.08 -41.52 69.82
C PHE A 161 -21.90 -41.70 70.77
N GLY A 162 -21.90 -40.96 71.88
CA GLY A 162 -20.84 -41.06 72.89
C GLY A 162 -20.80 -42.40 73.62
N GLU A 163 -21.89 -43.17 73.56
CA GLU A 163 -22.06 -44.48 74.18
C GLU A 163 -22.99 -45.36 73.33
N ASN A 164 -23.02 -46.67 73.59
CA ASN A 164 -23.95 -47.58 72.91
C ASN A 164 -25.41 -47.21 73.20
N VAL A 165 -26.22 -47.07 72.15
CA VAL A 165 -27.63 -46.72 72.21
C VAL A 165 -28.52 -47.87 71.73
N THR A 166 -29.77 -47.86 72.20
CA THR A 166 -30.84 -48.75 71.79
C THR A 166 -32.03 -47.92 71.32
N GLY A 167 -32.78 -48.45 70.35
CA GLY A 167 -33.97 -47.80 69.81
C GLY A 167 -33.71 -46.71 68.75
N PHE A 168 -32.47 -46.49 68.32
CA PHE A 168 -32.19 -45.57 67.20
C PHE A 168 -32.52 -46.23 65.85
N GLU A 169 -33.55 -45.73 65.19
CA GLU A 169 -34.06 -46.22 63.92
C GLU A 169 -34.06 -45.12 62.85
N VAL A 170 -34.19 -45.49 61.58
CA VAL A 170 -34.23 -44.53 60.46
C VAL A 170 -35.39 -43.52 60.57
N GLY A 171 -36.45 -43.86 61.31
CA GLY A 171 -37.59 -42.99 61.61
C GLY A 171 -37.21 -41.76 62.43
N ASP A 172 -36.17 -41.87 63.26
CA ASP A 172 -35.74 -40.84 64.22
C ASP A 172 -34.92 -39.72 63.57
N ILE A 173 -34.44 -39.97 62.35
CA ILE A 173 -33.67 -39.02 61.55
C ILE A 173 -34.64 -38.19 60.73
N THR A 174 -34.55 -36.87 60.77
CA THR A 174 -35.25 -36.00 59.83
C THR A 174 -34.30 -35.60 58.71
N VAL A 175 -34.72 -35.78 57.45
CA VAL A 175 -34.00 -35.30 56.27
C VAL A 175 -34.86 -34.28 55.55
N THR A 176 -34.37 -33.05 55.44
CA THR A 176 -34.99 -31.98 54.66
C THR A 176 -34.24 -31.84 53.35
N ASN A 177 -34.96 -31.78 52.23
CA ASN A 177 -34.41 -31.72 50.87
C ASN A 177 -33.43 -32.87 50.58
N GLY A 178 -33.94 -34.11 50.58
CA GLY A 178 -33.16 -35.31 50.31
C GLY A 178 -34.01 -36.55 50.50
N SER A 179 -33.64 -37.64 49.83
CA SER A 179 -34.32 -38.93 50.00
C SER A 179 -33.47 -39.86 50.87
N LYS A 180 -34.04 -40.33 51.98
CA LYS A 180 -33.40 -41.35 52.83
C LYS A 180 -33.18 -42.63 52.02
N GLY A 181 -31.95 -43.09 51.97
CA GLY A 181 -31.54 -44.37 51.37
C GLY A 181 -31.20 -45.39 52.44
N THR A 182 -30.11 -46.12 52.22
CA THR A 182 -29.65 -47.20 53.11
C THR A 182 -29.27 -46.65 54.48
N PHE A 183 -29.91 -47.17 55.53
CA PHE A 183 -29.56 -46.98 56.93
C PHE A 183 -28.87 -48.23 57.48
N THR A 184 -27.70 -48.08 58.09
CA THR A 184 -26.88 -49.20 58.56
C THR A 184 -26.37 -48.90 59.97
N ALA A 185 -26.63 -49.81 60.91
CA ALA A 185 -25.90 -49.86 62.17
C ALA A 185 -24.52 -50.47 61.92
N VAL A 186 -23.47 -49.69 62.18
CA VAL A 186 -22.08 -50.14 62.01
C VAL A 186 -21.65 -50.92 63.24
N ASP A 187 -21.95 -50.38 64.42
CA ASP A 187 -21.77 -51.01 65.73
C ASP A 187 -22.82 -50.46 66.73
N GLY A 188 -22.57 -50.57 68.04
CA GLY A 188 -23.52 -50.19 69.09
C GLY A 188 -23.72 -48.68 69.25
N ASN A 189 -22.83 -47.85 68.72
CA ASN A 189 -22.86 -46.38 68.86
C ASN A 189 -22.66 -45.63 67.54
N THR A 190 -22.38 -46.32 66.43
CA THR A 190 -22.13 -45.75 65.11
C THR A 190 -23.17 -46.20 64.10
N TYR A 191 -23.79 -45.25 63.40
CA TYR A 191 -24.78 -45.51 62.37
C TYR A 191 -24.50 -44.69 61.12
N THR A 192 -24.91 -45.18 59.95
CA THR A 192 -24.80 -44.43 58.70
C THR A 192 -26.14 -44.33 57.97
N LEU A 193 -26.36 -43.21 57.30
CA LEU A 193 -27.49 -42.99 56.39
C LEU A 193 -26.97 -42.42 55.07
N VAL A 194 -27.25 -43.11 53.96
CA VAL A 194 -27.06 -42.54 52.62
C VAL A 194 -28.27 -41.67 52.29
N VAL A 195 -28.04 -40.44 51.89
CA VAL A 195 -29.08 -39.51 51.44
C VAL A 195 -28.83 -39.14 49.99
N THR A 196 -29.83 -39.37 49.12
CA THR A 196 -29.77 -39.02 47.69
C THR A 196 -30.27 -37.60 47.46
N ASN A 197 -29.54 -36.84 46.63
CA ASN A 197 -29.80 -35.45 46.30
C ASN A 197 -30.52 -35.33 44.95
N ALA A 198 -31.49 -34.43 44.86
CA ALA A 198 -32.19 -34.12 43.61
C ALA A 198 -32.21 -32.60 43.38
N GLY A 199 -31.37 -32.15 42.45
CA GLY A 199 -31.25 -30.73 42.09
C GLY A 199 -30.37 -29.91 43.04
N ASN A 200 -30.41 -28.59 42.85
CA ASN A 200 -29.73 -27.62 43.71
C ASN A 200 -30.53 -27.41 45.00
N ILE A 201 -29.95 -27.77 46.14
CA ILE A 201 -30.66 -27.80 47.43
C ILE A 201 -29.73 -27.51 48.60
N THR A 202 -30.32 -27.02 49.69
CA THR A 202 -29.70 -27.07 51.02
C THR A 202 -30.29 -28.26 51.75
N GLN A 203 -29.48 -29.29 51.98
CA GLN A 203 -29.85 -30.50 52.70
C GLN A 203 -29.58 -30.33 54.19
N ILE A 204 -30.54 -30.71 55.01
CA ILE A 204 -30.43 -30.70 56.48
C ILE A 204 -30.80 -32.08 56.99
N VAL A 205 -29.86 -32.70 57.72
CA VAL A 205 -30.07 -33.96 58.44
C VAL A 205 -30.03 -33.67 59.92
N SER A 206 -31.09 -34.00 60.64
CA SER A 206 -31.19 -33.77 62.08
C SER A 206 -31.74 -34.98 62.82
N VAL A 207 -31.38 -35.07 64.09
CA VAL A 207 -31.90 -36.05 65.03
C VAL A 207 -32.38 -35.28 66.25
N ALA A 208 -33.63 -35.48 66.65
CA ALA A 208 -34.19 -34.84 67.83
C ALA A 208 -33.61 -35.46 69.12
N ALA A 209 -33.69 -34.74 70.24
CA ALA A 209 -33.33 -35.30 71.53
C ALA A 209 -34.36 -36.34 72.00
N GLY A 210 -33.92 -37.36 72.73
CA GLY A 210 -34.79 -38.38 73.35
C GLY A 210 -35.46 -39.36 72.40
N VAL A 211 -34.90 -39.57 71.21
CA VAL A 211 -35.39 -40.57 70.24
C VAL A 211 -34.78 -41.95 70.47
N CYS A 212 -33.59 -42.02 71.06
CA CYS A 212 -32.94 -43.26 71.47
C CYS A 212 -32.32 -43.14 72.86
N GLN A 213 -32.02 -44.29 73.47
CA GLN A 213 -31.55 -44.36 74.85
C GLN A 213 -30.29 -45.20 75.00
N THR A 214 -29.39 -44.79 75.88
CA THR A 214 -28.29 -45.64 76.33
C THR A 214 -28.81 -46.86 77.08
N THR A 215 -27.96 -47.88 77.26
CA THR A 215 -28.31 -49.09 78.03
C THR A 215 -28.70 -48.77 79.49
N LEU A 216 -28.31 -47.60 80.00
CA LEU A 216 -28.62 -47.11 81.34
C LEU A 216 -29.88 -46.20 81.39
N GLY A 217 -30.65 -46.11 80.31
CA GLY A 217 -31.92 -45.37 80.23
C GLY A 217 -31.76 -43.89 79.92
N GLY A 218 -30.67 -43.52 79.25
CA GLY A 218 -30.26 -42.16 79.00
C GLY A 218 -30.56 -41.62 77.61
N ASP A 219 -31.37 -40.56 77.49
CA ASP A 219 -31.78 -39.99 76.20
C ASP A 219 -30.61 -39.39 75.38
N ASN A 220 -30.64 -39.51 74.06
CA ASN A 220 -29.68 -38.78 73.21
C ASN A 220 -29.94 -37.26 73.19
N LEU A 221 -28.87 -36.48 73.00
CA LEU A 221 -28.97 -35.06 72.64
C LEU A 221 -29.33 -34.89 71.15
N SER A 222 -29.93 -33.76 70.81
CA SER A 222 -30.21 -33.39 69.43
C SER A 222 -28.94 -32.99 68.69
N ALA A 223 -28.87 -33.30 67.39
CA ALA A 223 -27.80 -32.85 66.51
C ALA A 223 -28.34 -32.54 65.10
N GLU A 224 -27.67 -31.65 64.38
CA GLU A 224 -27.97 -31.35 62.98
C GLU A 224 -26.71 -31.18 62.14
N LYS A 225 -26.81 -31.47 60.84
CA LYS A 225 -25.78 -31.22 59.85
C LYS A 225 -26.40 -30.70 58.55
N GLN A 226 -25.88 -29.57 58.08
CA GLN A 226 -26.27 -28.95 56.82
C GLN A 226 -25.18 -29.16 55.76
N ILE A 227 -25.59 -29.51 54.54
CA ILE A 227 -24.74 -29.56 53.33
C ILE A 227 -25.47 -28.85 52.19
N VAL A 228 -24.75 -28.03 51.42
CA VAL A 228 -25.29 -27.41 50.20
C VAL A 228 -24.89 -28.26 49.00
N VAL A 229 -25.88 -28.65 48.20
CA VAL A 229 -25.69 -29.35 46.94
C VAL A 229 -25.85 -28.35 45.80
N ASP A 230 -24.77 -28.11 45.06
CA ASP A 230 -24.74 -27.22 43.91
C ASP A 230 -24.37 -28.01 42.65
N LEU A 231 -25.33 -28.11 41.73
CA LEU A 231 -25.24 -28.74 40.42
C LEU A 231 -25.34 -27.69 39.29
N ASN A 232 -25.25 -26.39 39.60
CA ASN A 232 -25.31 -25.36 38.57
C ASN A 232 -24.06 -25.43 37.70
N ALA A 233 -24.25 -25.47 36.38
CA ALA A 233 -23.17 -25.51 35.42
C ALA A 233 -22.19 -24.34 35.60
N LEU A 234 -20.90 -24.65 35.49
CA LEU A 234 -19.83 -23.67 35.48
C LEU A 234 -19.57 -23.25 34.02
N THR A 235 -20.15 -22.13 33.58
CA THR A 235 -20.03 -21.64 32.20
C THR A 235 -18.88 -20.64 32.10
N VAL A 236 -18.30 -20.50 30.90
CA VAL A 236 -17.29 -19.47 30.61
C VAL A 236 -17.69 -18.64 29.40
N ASN A 237 -17.63 -17.31 29.53
CA ASN A 237 -17.82 -16.37 28.45
C ASN A 237 -16.46 -15.81 28.02
N ILE A 238 -16.14 -15.89 26.73
CA ILE A 238 -14.87 -15.40 26.18
C ILE A 238 -15.16 -14.18 25.30
N THR A 239 -14.58 -13.05 25.65
CA THR A 239 -14.69 -11.80 24.88
C THR A 239 -13.33 -11.33 24.41
N ALA A 240 -13.29 -10.46 23.39
CA ALA A 240 -12.07 -9.84 22.87
C ALA A 240 -12.14 -8.33 23.04
N ASN A 241 -10.99 -7.67 23.19
CA ASN A 241 -10.91 -6.20 23.30
C ASN A 241 -11.00 -5.47 21.95
N THR A 242 -11.15 -6.20 20.85
CA THR A 242 -11.31 -5.69 19.48
C THR A 242 -12.68 -6.10 18.93
N PRO A 243 -13.14 -5.49 17.82
CA PRO A 243 -14.22 -6.05 17.02
C PRO A 243 -13.88 -7.46 16.50
N ASP A 244 -14.89 -8.15 15.95
CA ASP A 244 -14.75 -9.51 15.43
C ASP A 244 -13.86 -9.60 14.17
N THR A 245 -13.58 -8.47 13.51
CA THR A 245 -12.53 -8.31 12.49
C THR A 245 -11.58 -7.19 12.92
N THR A 246 -10.28 -7.41 12.85
CA THR A 246 -9.27 -6.41 13.24
C THR A 246 -7.92 -6.65 12.57
N ASN A 247 -7.11 -5.60 12.42
CA ASN A 247 -5.72 -5.72 12.01
C ASN A 247 -4.70 -5.69 13.17
N ALA A 248 -5.17 -5.73 14.42
CA ALA A 248 -4.31 -5.61 15.59
C ALA A 248 -3.21 -6.68 15.62
N SER A 249 -1.98 -6.28 15.99
CA SER A 249 -0.86 -7.21 16.19
C SER A 249 -1.06 -8.14 17.38
N SER A 250 -1.97 -7.80 18.30
CA SER A 250 -2.40 -8.66 19.40
C SER A 250 -3.83 -8.37 19.82
N VAL A 251 -4.52 -9.41 20.28
CA VAL A 251 -5.86 -9.33 20.87
C VAL A 251 -5.78 -9.79 22.33
N ILE A 252 -6.45 -9.08 23.22
CA ILE A 252 -6.61 -9.44 24.63
C ILE A 252 -7.98 -10.10 24.77
N TYR A 253 -7.99 -11.35 25.21
CA TYR A 253 -9.19 -12.09 25.51
C TYR A 253 -9.48 -12.04 27.00
N THR A 254 -10.72 -11.74 27.37
CA THR A 254 -11.21 -11.84 28.74
C THR A 254 -12.06 -13.10 28.86
N LEU A 255 -11.69 -13.97 29.79
CA LEU A 255 -12.36 -15.24 30.09
C LEU A 255 -13.07 -15.08 31.44
N GLU A 256 -14.40 -15.05 31.39
CA GLU A 256 -15.27 -14.79 32.55
C GLU A 256 -16.05 -16.06 32.89
N PHE A 257 -15.73 -16.69 34.02
CA PHE A 257 -16.46 -17.84 34.55
C PHE A 257 -17.66 -17.40 35.38
N SER A 258 -18.75 -18.17 35.36
CA SER A 258 -19.97 -17.87 36.15
C SER A 258 -19.78 -17.95 37.66
N LYS A 259 -18.70 -18.57 38.12
CA LYS A 259 -18.30 -18.71 39.53
C LYS A 259 -16.77 -18.79 39.64
N SER A 260 -16.23 -18.65 40.85
CA SER A 260 -14.79 -18.85 41.08
C SER A 260 -14.36 -20.28 40.78
N VAL A 261 -13.20 -20.43 40.14
CA VAL A 261 -12.69 -21.71 39.65
C VAL A 261 -11.43 -22.16 40.37
N ILE A 262 -11.23 -23.47 40.42
CA ILE A 262 -10.10 -24.18 40.99
C ILE A 262 -9.43 -24.95 39.85
N GLY A 263 -8.11 -24.88 39.78
CA GLY A 263 -7.31 -25.65 38.82
C GLY A 263 -7.18 -25.06 37.42
N PHE A 264 -7.74 -23.88 37.13
CA PHE A 264 -7.62 -23.24 35.82
C PHE A 264 -6.25 -22.56 35.63
N THR A 265 -5.58 -22.88 34.54
CA THR A 265 -4.23 -22.40 34.19
C THR A 265 -4.10 -22.11 32.70
N ALA A 266 -2.97 -21.51 32.29
CA ALA A 266 -2.72 -21.20 30.88
C ALA A 266 -2.64 -22.44 29.96
N SER A 267 -2.35 -23.64 30.49
CA SER A 267 -2.33 -24.87 29.69
C SER A 267 -3.71 -25.33 29.26
N ASP A 268 -4.76 -24.90 29.98
CA ASP A 268 -6.15 -25.33 29.76
C ASP A 268 -6.83 -24.57 28.62
N ILE A 269 -6.18 -23.51 28.13
CA ILE A 269 -6.64 -22.72 26.99
C ILE A 269 -6.04 -23.31 25.72
N THR A 270 -6.78 -23.41 24.63
CA THR A 270 -6.24 -23.73 23.31
C THR A 270 -6.34 -22.50 22.41
N VAL A 271 -5.24 -22.15 21.74
CA VAL A 271 -5.19 -21.04 20.78
C VAL A 271 -4.83 -21.59 19.40
N THR A 272 -5.66 -21.31 18.42
CA THR A 272 -5.42 -21.65 17.00
C THR A 272 -5.11 -20.37 16.23
N ASN A 273 -4.12 -20.42 15.33
CA ASN A 273 -3.66 -19.30 14.51
C ASN A 273 -3.29 -18.04 15.33
N GLY A 274 -2.55 -18.24 16.42
CA GLY A 274 -2.06 -17.18 17.29
C GLY A 274 -1.04 -17.73 18.27
N THR A 275 -0.20 -16.85 18.83
CA THR A 275 0.77 -17.22 19.87
C THR A 275 0.24 -16.80 21.23
N LYS A 276 0.10 -17.74 22.17
CA LYS A 276 -0.23 -17.43 23.57
C LYS A 276 0.84 -16.52 24.17
N GLY A 277 0.41 -15.39 24.69
CA GLY A 277 1.24 -14.45 25.43
C GLY A 277 0.95 -14.50 26.92
N ILE A 278 0.88 -13.32 27.53
CA ILE A 278 0.68 -13.15 28.97
C ILE A 278 -0.71 -13.65 29.36
N PHE A 279 -0.75 -14.59 30.30
CA PHE A 279 -1.95 -15.04 31.00
C PHE A 279 -1.97 -14.43 32.40
N THR A 280 -3.06 -13.73 32.74
CA THR A 280 -3.19 -13.02 34.02
C THR A 280 -4.48 -13.43 34.70
N THR A 281 -4.38 -13.86 35.96
CA THR A 281 -5.51 -13.96 36.88
C THR A 281 -5.88 -12.57 37.36
N VAL A 282 -7.10 -12.13 37.07
CA VAL A 282 -7.61 -10.83 37.55
C VAL A 282 -8.22 -11.02 38.93
N ASP A 283 -9.08 -12.02 39.08
CA ASP A 283 -9.69 -12.45 40.34
C ASP A 283 -10.04 -13.95 40.28
N GLY A 284 -10.91 -14.43 41.17
CA GLY A 284 -11.24 -15.86 41.28
C GLY A 284 -12.03 -16.43 40.10
N ASN A 285 -12.64 -15.61 39.25
CA ASN A 285 -13.46 -16.06 38.10
C ASN A 285 -13.14 -15.34 36.79
N THR A 286 -12.26 -14.33 36.81
CA THR A 286 -11.89 -13.52 35.64
C THR A 286 -10.42 -13.69 35.30
N TYR A 287 -10.14 -13.98 34.03
CA TYR A 287 -8.79 -14.15 33.52
C TYR A 287 -8.61 -13.36 32.22
N THR A 288 -7.38 -12.97 31.92
CA THR A 288 -7.03 -12.39 30.62
C THR A 288 -5.91 -13.17 29.95
N LEU A 289 -6.00 -13.29 28.63
CA LEU A 289 -4.96 -13.88 27.78
C LEU A 289 -4.65 -12.93 26.62
N VAL A 290 -3.40 -12.49 26.52
CA VAL A 290 -2.91 -11.80 25.33
C VAL A 290 -2.55 -12.82 24.26
N VAL A 291 -3.04 -12.66 23.04
CA VAL A 291 -2.68 -13.50 21.89
C VAL A 291 -2.10 -12.64 20.79
N THR A 292 -0.88 -12.99 20.33
CA THR A 292 -0.15 -12.23 19.30
C THR A 292 -0.37 -12.85 17.90
N ASN A 293 -0.51 -11.98 16.90
CA ASN A 293 -0.81 -12.30 15.51
C ASN A 293 0.41 -12.09 14.61
N THR A 294 0.74 -13.08 13.77
CA THR A 294 1.86 -12.98 12.81
C THR A 294 1.41 -12.71 11.37
N GLY A 295 0.11 -12.87 11.06
CA GLY A 295 -0.45 -12.63 9.73
C GLY A 295 -1.99 -12.69 9.76
N SER A 296 -2.63 -12.55 8.60
CA SER A 296 -4.08 -12.70 8.48
C SER A 296 -4.52 -14.13 8.75
N CYS A 297 -5.53 -14.33 9.58
CA CYS A 297 -6.06 -15.65 9.92
C CYS A 297 -7.40 -15.56 10.68
N ALA A 298 -8.10 -16.69 10.79
CA ALA A 298 -9.15 -16.85 11.79
C ALA A 298 -8.50 -17.34 13.10
N GLN A 299 -8.36 -16.44 14.08
CA GLN A 299 -7.80 -16.75 15.39
C GLN A 299 -8.91 -17.25 16.32
N THR A 300 -8.67 -18.36 17.01
CA THR A 300 -9.65 -18.92 17.97
C THR A 300 -9.00 -19.17 19.32
N VAL A 301 -9.65 -18.71 20.39
CA VAL A 301 -9.36 -19.08 21.77
C VAL A 301 -10.48 -19.98 22.27
N SER A 302 -10.12 -21.13 22.84
CA SER A 302 -11.09 -22.10 23.36
C SER A 302 -10.66 -22.68 24.70
N ILE A 303 -11.65 -23.06 25.51
CA ILE A 303 -11.49 -23.79 26.77
C ILE A 303 -12.29 -25.09 26.63
N ALA A 304 -11.63 -26.23 26.83
CA ALA A 304 -12.29 -27.53 26.79
C ALA A 304 -13.13 -27.78 28.04
N GLN A 305 -14.10 -28.68 27.95
CA GLN A 305 -14.92 -29.08 29.10
C GLN A 305 -14.06 -29.78 30.17
N GLY A 306 -14.33 -29.49 31.46
CA GLY A 306 -13.75 -30.21 32.59
C GLY A 306 -12.26 -29.99 32.86
N VAL A 307 -11.71 -28.88 32.39
CA VAL A 307 -10.32 -28.47 32.69
C VAL A 307 -10.21 -27.77 34.04
N CYS A 308 -11.31 -27.21 34.57
CA CYS A 308 -11.37 -26.63 35.90
C CYS A 308 -12.72 -26.92 36.58
N THR A 309 -12.78 -26.73 37.90
CA THR A 309 -13.99 -26.95 38.71
C THR A 309 -14.34 -25.75 39.57
N ASP A 310 -15.60 -25.61 39.98
CA ASP A 310 -15.98 -24.71 41.07
C ASP A 310 -15.73 -25.34 42.46
N ASN A 311 -16.06 -24.61 43.54
CA ASN A 311 -15.90 -25.11 44.91
C ASN A 311 -16.82 -26.31 45.25
N ALA A 312 -17.92 -26.49 44.52
CA ALA A 312 -18.80 -27.64 44.69
C ALA A 312 -18.28 -28.89 43.94
N GLY A 313 -17.31 -28.72 43.03
CA GLY A 313 -16.74 -29.76 42.19
C GLY A 313 -17.37 -29.86 40.81
N ASN A 314 -18.17 -28.86 40.38
CA ASN A 314 -18.76 -28.84 39.04
C ASN A 314 -17.70 -28.49 37.99
N ASN A 315 -17.56 -29.35 36.99
CA ASN A 315 -16.69 -29.13 35.83
C ASN A 315 -17.18 -27.93 34.99
N ASN A 316 -16.24 -27.19 34.41
CA ASN A 316 -16.58 -26.14 33.45
C ASN A 316 -17.16 -26.73 32.15
N GLU A 317 -18.05 -25.98 31.51
CA GLU A 317 -18.49 -26.21 30.13
C GLU A 317 -17.48 -25.68 29.11
N VAL A 318 -17.66 -26.08 27.84
CA VAL A 318 -16.85 -25.57 26.73
C VAL A 318 -17.12 -24.09 26.48
N GLY A 319 -16.07 -23.33 26.13
CA GLY A 319 -16.21 -21.97 25.64
C GLY A 319 -15.25 -21.68 24.49
N SER A 320 -15.66 -20.85 23.53
CA SER A 320 -14.77 -20.41 22.46
C SER A 320 -15.11 -19.01 21.97
N LYS A 321 -14.10 -18.30 21.46
CA LYS A 321 -14.25 -17.04 20.72
C LYS A 321 -13.32 -17.08 19.50
N THR A 322 -13.86 -16.70 18.35
CA THR A 322 -13.08 -16.50 17.12
C THR A 322 -13.06 -15.02 16.76
N VAL A 323 -11.89 -14.51 16.37
CA VAL A 323 -11.67 -13.17 15.83
C VAL A 323 -10.95 -13.32 14.49
N THR A 324 -11.44 -12.64 13.45
CA THR A 324 -10.77 -12.56 12.15
C THR A 324 -9.68 -11.51 12.23
N ILE A 325 -8.44 -11.93 12.04
CA ILE A 325 -7.30 -11.05 11.94
C ILE A 325 -7.07 -10.77 10.46
N ASP A 326 -7.22 -9.52 10.02
CA ASP A 326 -6.85 -9.10 8.68
C ASP A 326 -5.75 -8.06 8.70
N ARG A 327 -4.57 -8.45 8.22
CA ARG A 327 -3.36 -7.63 8.13
C ARG A 327 -2.90 -7.47 6.67
N THR A 328 -3.78 -7.78 5.70
CA THR A 328 -3.47 -7.70 4.28
C THR A 328 -3.99 -6.40 3.72
N GLY A 329 -3.08 -5.49 3.40
CA GLY A 329 -3.43 -4.23 2.75
C GLY A 329 -3.84 -4.41 1.27
N PRO A 330 -4.62 -3.46 0.72
CA PRO A 330 -5.03 -3.50 -0.68
C PRO A 330 -3.81 -3.34 -1.61
N THR A 331 -3.78 -4.08 -2.72
CA THR A 331 -2.80 -3.90 -3.79
C THR A 331 -3.32 -2.91 -4.83
N VAL A 332 -2.44 -2.15 -5.48
CA VAL A 332 -2.81 -1.26 -6.59
C VAL A 332 -2.22 -1.72 -7.91
N VAL A 333 -3.05 -1.81 -8.94
CA VAL A 333 -2.63 -1.99 -10.33
C VAL A 333 -2.76 -0.66 -11.05
N ILE A 334 -1.68 -0.21 -11.68
CA ILE A 334 -1.66 1.05 -12.44
C ILE A 334 -1.61 0.71 -13.93
N THR A 335 -2.61 1.17 -14.68
CA THR A 335 -2.67 1.02 -16.14
C THR A 335 -2.65 2.38 -16.82
N ALA A 336 -2.25 2.41 -18.09
CA ALA A 336 -2.23 3.61 -18.92
C ALA A 336 -3.24 3.44 -20.06
N SER A 337 -3.84 4.54 -20.52
CA SER A 337 -4.75 4.58 -21.67
C SER A 337 -4.06 4.34 -23.02
N THR A 338 -2.74 4.08 -23.02
CA THR A 338 -1.90 3.87 -24.20
C THR A 338 -0.99 2.65 -24.02
N PRO A 339 -0.36 2.14 -25.09
CA PRO A 339 0.76 1.22 -24.97
C PRO A 339 1.94 1.81 -24.16
N ASP A 340 2.88 0.94 -23.77
CA ASP A 340 4.05 1.29 -22.95
C ASP A 340 5.06 2.21 -23.69
N THR A 341 4.89 2.37 -25.01
CA THR A 341 5.58 3.38 -25.81
C THR A 341 4.55 4.15 -26.61
N THR A 342 4.58 5.47 -26.52
CA THR A 342 3.58 6.35 -27.16
C THR A 342 4.17 7.72 -27.44
N SER A 343 3.47 8.51 -28.25
CA SER A 343 3.83 9.89 -28.59
C SER A 343 2.72 10.91 -28.31
N VAL A 344 1.67 10.48 -27.59
CA VAL A 344 0.55 11.35 -27.22
C VAL A 344 0.98 12.43 -26.23
N SER A 345 0.31 13.59 -26.24
CA SER A 345 0.61 14.71 -25.34
C SER A 345 0.08 14.53 -23.92
N SER A 346 -0.88 13.63 -23.70
CA SER A 346 -1.39 13.28 -22.37
C SER A 346 -1.82 11.81 -22.28
N ILE A 347 -1.73 11.24 -21.08
CA ILE A 347 -2.11 9.87 -20.77
C ILE A 347 -3.06 9.88 -19.58
N THR A 348 -4.13 9.08 -19.65
CA THR A 348 -4.96 8.80 -18.47
C THR A 348 -4.45 7.53 -17.81
N TYR A 349 -4.06 7.63 -16.54
CA TYR A 349 -3.71 6.49 -15.71
C TYR A 349 -4.90 6.07 -14.88
N THR A 350 -5.15 4.76 -14.81
CA THR A 350 -6.17 4.16 -13.95
C THR A 350 -5.48 3.41 -12.82
N PHE A 351 -5.88 3.70 -11.58
CA PHE A 351 -5.45 3.03 -10.37
C PHE A 351 -6.59 2.13 -9.92
N GLU A 352 -6.36 0.82 -9.96
CA GLU A 352 -7.31 -0.20 -9.51
C GLU A 352 -6.79 -0.82 -8.22
N PHE A 353 -7.47 -0.56 -7.10
CA PHE A 353 -7.19 -1.22 -5.83
C PHE A 353 -7.96 -2.53 -5.70
N SER A 354 -7.35 -3.54 -5.07
CA SER A 354 -7.99 -4.85 -4.86
C SER A 354 -9.17 -4.83 -3.87
N ALA A 355 -9.41 -3.71 -3.19
CA ALA A 355 -10.51 -3.45 -2.28
C ALA A 355 -10.76 -1.94 -2.17
N ASN A 356 -11.89 -1.54 -1.61
CA ASN A 356 -12.17 -0.13 -1.35
C ASN A 356 -11.14 0.48 -0.40
N VAL A 357 -10.70 1.70 -0.71
CA VAL A 357 -9.69 2.43 0.07
C VAL A 357 -10.24 3.74 0.62
N ILE A 358 -9.66 4.18 1.74
CA ILE A 358 -9.97 5.42 2.43
C ILE A 358 -8.71 6.29 2.40
N GLY A 359 -8.88 7.55 2.02
CA GLY A 359 -7.84 8.58 2.11
C GLY A 359 -6.91 8.71 0.90
N PHE A 360 -7.13 7.96 -0.20
CA PHE A 360 -6.33 8.11 -1.41
C PHE A 360 -6.63 9.44 -2.14
N VAL A 361 -5.64 10.31 -2.25
CA VAL A 361 -5.75 11.63 -2.88
C VAL A 361 -4.63 11.86 -3.89
N VAL A 362 -4.77 12.88 -4.75
CA VAL A 362 -3.77 13.20 -5.80
C VAL A 362 -2.35 13.49 -5.25
N GLY A 363 -2.25 13.88 -3.98
CA GLY A 363 -0.97 14.08 -3.28
C GLY A 363 -0.16 12.79 -3.12
N ASP A 364 -0.83 11.64 -3.09
CA ASP A 364 -0.25 10.33 -2.85
C ASP A 364 0.37 9.70 -4.11
N VAL A 365 0.06 10.26 -5.28
CA VAL A 365 0.58 9.81 -6.57
C VAL A 365 1.89 10.53 -6.88
N GLY A 366 3.01 9.82 -7.00
CA GLY A 366 4.24 10.36 -7.59
C GLY A 366 4.15 10.38 -9.11
N VAL A 367 4.49 11.50 -9.74
CA VAL A 367 4.64 11.61 -11.21
C VAL A 367 6.00 12.21 -11.52
N THR A 368 6.75 11.56 -12.40
CA THR A 368 8.02 12.06 -12.94
C THR A 368 7.89 12.32 -14.44
N ASN A 369 8.53 13.37 -14.95
CA ASN A 369 8.47 13.76 -16.36
C ASN A 369 7.03 13.93 -16.90
N GLY A 370 6.17 14.57 -16.11
CA GLY A 370 4.79 14.89 -16.47
C GLY A 370 4.15 15.80 -15.44
N VAL A 371 3.07 16.48 -15.85
CA VAL A 371 2.29 17.38 -15.00
C VAL A 371 0.96 16.72 -14.64
N LYS A 372 0.66 16.63 -13.34
CA LYS A 372 -0.62 16.09 -12.85
C LYS A 372 -1.78 16.99 -13.28
N GLY A 373 -2.78 16.40 -13.91
CA GLY A 373 -4.03 17.05 -14.29
C GLY A 373 -5.19 16.59 -13.42
N THR A 374 -6.34 16.36 -14.06
CA THR A 374 -7.58 15.94 -13.39
C THR A 374 -7.41 14.60 -12.70
N PHE A 375 -7.65 14.59 -11.38
CA PHE A 375 -7.77 13.39 -10.56
C PHE A 375 -9.26 13.12 -10.28
N THR A 376 -9.72 11.89 -10.44
CA THR A 376 -11.12 11.54 -10.27
C THR A 376 -11.27 10.19 -9.58
N GLU A 377 -12.00 10.18 -8.48
CA GLU A 377 -12.56 8.96 -7.89
C GLU A 377 -13.71 8.48 -8.79
N VAL A 378 -13.56 7.29 -9.37
CA VAL A 378 -14.60 6.67 -10.19
C VAL A 378 -15.57 5.93 -9.28
N ASP A 379 -15.02 5.18 -8.32
CA ASP A 379 -15.70 4.52 -7.21
C ASP A 379 -14.69 4.28 -6.06
N GLY A 380 -15.10 3.52 -5.03
CA GLY A 380 -14.31 3.34 -3.81
C GLY A 380 -12.97 2.59 -3.97
N ASN A 381 -12.72 1.95 -5.11
CA ASN A 381 -11.46 1.25 -5.39
C ASN A 381 -10.81 1.63 -6.74
N THR A 382 -11.48 2.45 -7.56
CA THR A 382 -11.01 2.86 -8.88
C THR A 382 -10.82 4.37 -8.97
N TYR A 383 -9.63 4.80 -9.38
CA TYR A 383 -9.29 6.21 -9.53
C TYR A 383 -8.63 6.46 -10.87
N THR A 384 -8.74 7.68 -11.40
CA THR A 384 -8.04 8.11 -12.61
C THR A 384 -7.24 9.38 -12.39
N LEU A 385 -6.11 9.50 -13.08
CA LEU A 385 -5.29 10.71 -13.17
C LEU A 385 -4.89 10.96 -14.61
N VAL A 386 -5.24 12.14 -15.14
CA VAL A 386 -4.68 12.61 -16.40
C VAL A 386 -3.30 13.21 -16.15
N VAL A 387 -2.29 12.79 -16.90
CA VAL A 387 -0.93 13.33 -16.84
C VAL A 387 -0.56 13.90 -18.21
N THR A 388 -0.14 15.17 -18.24
CA THR A 388 0.33 15.85 -19.45
C THR A 388 1.84 15.70 -19.58
N ASN A 389 2.31 15.28 -20.76
CA ASN A 389 3.73 15.03 -21.05
C ASN A 389 4.47 16.33 -21.39
N SER A 390 5.72 16.46 -20.95
CA SER A 390 6.55 17.66 -21.18
C SER A 390 7.59 17.50 -22.30
N GLY A 391 7.47 16.45 -23.12
CA GLY A 391 8.41 16.10 -24.18
C GLY A 391 8.78 14.62 -24.18
N ALA A 392 9.78 14.26 -24.98
CA ALA A 392 10.32 12.90 -25.01
C ALA A 392 10.97 12.55 -23.66
N CYS A 393 10.52 11.47 -23.03
CA CYS A 393 11.01 11.05 -21.73
C CYS A 393 10.53 9.63 -21.39
N THR A 394 11.07 9.07 -20.30
CA THR A 394 10.39 7.97 -19.60
C THR A 394 9.57 8.58 -18.48
N GLN A 395 8.24 8.50 -18.60
CA GLN A 395 7.32 8.93 -17.57
C GLN A 395 7.08 7.78 -16.59
N ALA A 396 7.15 8.06 -15.28
CA ALA A 396 6.79 7.10 -14.26
C ALA A 396 5.72 7.67 -13.34
N VAL A 397 4.67 6.87 -13.11
CA VAL A 397 3.61 7.10 -12.14
C VAL A 397 3.74 6.06 -11.03
N VAL A 398 3.75 6.51 -9.78
CA VAL A 398 4.01 5.68 -8.60
C VAL A 398 2.97 5.96 -7.54
N VAL A 399 2.51 4.91 -6.87
CA VAL A 399 1.75 4.99 -5.61
C VAL A 399 2.61 4.36 -4.53
N GLY A 400 2.85 5.10 -3.44
CA GLY A 400 3.66 4.63 -2.31
C GLY A 400 2.96 3.56 -1.47
N ASN A 401 3.71 2.89 -0.60
CA ASN A 401 3.13 2.00 0.42
C ASN A 401 2.42 2.82 1.50
N GLY A 402 1.25 2.37 1.94
CA GLY A 402 0.52 2.92 3.10
C GLY A 402 0.04 4.35 2.94
N VAL A 403 -0.17 4.82 1.71
CA VAL A 403 -0.73 6.15 1.43
C VAL A 403 -2.25 6.18 1.60
N CYS A 404 -2.90 5.03 1.46
CA CYS A 404 -4.31 4.82 1.78
C CYS A 404 -4.51 3.53 2.57
N ILE A 405 -5.68 3.38 3.19
CA ILE A 405 -6.02 2.23 4.03
C ILE A 405 -7.33 1.58 3.58
N ASP A 406 -7.53 0.30 3.87
CA ASP A 406 -8.84 -0.34 3.79
C ASP A 406 -9.73 -0.01 5.01
N VAL A 407 -10.91 -0.66 5.09
CA VAL A 407 -11.86 -0.50 6.20
C VAL A 407 -11.35 -1.04 7.54
N ASP A 408 -10.39 -1.97 7.51
CA ASP A 408 -9.78 -2.58 8.70
C ASP A 408 -8.50 -1.84 9.14
N GLY A 409 -8.09 -0.82 8.38
CA GLY A 409 -6.95 0.06 8.65
C GLY A 409 -5.61 -0.44 8.09
N ASN A 410 -5.61 -1.39 7.16
CA ASN A 410 -4.39 -1.89 6.53
C ASN A 410 -3.92 -0.96 5.41
N GLY A 411 -2.67 -0.50 5.50
CA GLY A 411 -2.06 0.34 4.46
C GLY A 411 -1.84 -0.41 3.14
N ASN A 412 -2.09 0.26 2.01
CA ASN A 412 -1.93 -0.33 0.69
C ASN A 412 -0.48 -0.76 0.38
N ALA A 413 -0.32 -1.76 -0.47
CA ALA A 413 0.94 -2.03 -1.16
C ALA A 413 1.09 -1.04 -2.33
N GLY A 414 2.32 -0.56 -2.54
CA GLY A 414 2.67 0.38 -3.60
C GLY A 414 2.68 -0.28 -4.98
N GLY A 415 2.60 0.55 -6.01
CA GLY A 415 2.63 0.12 -7.41
C GLY A 415 3.24 1.21 -8.29
N SER A 416 3.70 0.82 -9.47
CA SER A 416 4.24 1.77 -10.45
C SER A 416 3.88 1.37 -11.88
N LYS A 417 3.80 2.37 -12.74
CA LYS A 417 3.70 2.21 -14.20
C LYS A 417 4.67 3.17 -14.86
N THR A 418 5.43 2.65 -15.82
CA THR A 418 6.29 3.46 -16.69
C THR A 418 5.76 3.43 -18.11
N VAL A 419 5.81 4.58 -18.78
CA VAL A 419 5.50 4.72 -20.21
C VAL A 419 6.61 5.55 -20.85
N THR A 420 7.17 5.06 -21.96
CA THR A 420 8.13 5.80 -22.78
C THR A 420 7.37 6.74 -23.71
N ILE A 421 7.57 8.05 -23.52
CA ILE A 421 7.06 9.10 -24.40
C ILE A 421 8.14 9.40 -25.43
N THR A 422 7.86 9.17 -26.71
CA THR A 422 8.75 9.58 -27.79
C THR A 422 8.45 11.01 -28.23
N ALA A 423 9.46 11.72 -28.73
CA ALA A 423 9.23 13.00 -29.40
C ALA A 423 8.35 12.71 -30.63
N SER A 424 7.12 13.22 -30.67
CA SER A 424 6.40 13.33 -31.93
C SER A 424 6.35 14.80 -32.31
N PHE A 425 7.44 15.27 -32.89
CA PHE A 425 7.29 16.14 -34.03
C PHE A 425 7.54 15.30 -35.28
N ALA A 426 6.57 14.47 -35.64
CA ALA A 426 6.57 13.88 -36.98
C ALA A 426 6.54 15.02 -38.01
N ALA A 427 7.26 14.87 -39.12
CA ALA A 427 7.27 15.85 -40.18
C ALA A 427 5.85 16.28 -40.56
N ASN A 428 5.65 17.60 -40.70
CA ASN A 428 4.40 18.13 -41.18
C ASN A 428 3.96 17.42 -42.47
N SER A 429 2.76 16.86 -42.43
CA SER A 429 2.19 16.20 -43.60
C SER A 429 2.08 17.19 -44.77
N PRO A 430 2.36 16.76 -46.00
CA PRO A 430 2.26 17.61 -47.18
C PRO A 430 0.91 18.30 -47.29
N ARG A 431 0.92 19.61 -47.49
CA ARG A 431 -0.30 20.40 -47.67
C ARG A 431 -0.77 20.33 -49.12
N PHE A 432 -2.04 20.02 -49.33
CA PHE A 432 -2.62 19.90 -50.67
C PHE A 432 -3.63 20.98 -50.95
N ALA A 433 -3.63 21.44 -52.20
CA ALA A 433 -4.71 22.19 -52.80
C ALA A 433 -5.22 21.43 -54.04
N PRO A 434 -6.44 21.71 -54.51
CA PRO A 434 -6.92 21.19 -55.79
C PRO A 434 -5.87 21.40 -56.90
N GLY A 435 -5.59 20.34 -57.66
CA GLY A 435 -4.59 20.36 -58.74
C GLY A 435 -3.24 19.72 -58.41
N LEU A 436 -2.92 19.52 -57.13
CA LEU A 436 -1.70 18.83 -56.71
C LEU A 436 -1.98 17.33 -56.61
N ILE A 437 -1.46 16.56 -57.57
CA ILE A 437 -1.66 15.11 -57.65
C ILE A 437 -0.45 14.41 -57.02
N PRO A 438 -0.60 13.67 -55.91
CA PRO A 438 0.50 12.99 -55.23
C PRO A 438 1.09 11.87 -56.10
N LEU A 439 2.40 11.65 -55.98
CA LEU A 439 3.15 10.72 -56.81
C LEU A 439 3.86 9.64 -56.00
N ILE A 440 3.87 8.42 -56.54
CA ILE A 440 4.68 7.29 -56.08
C ILE A 440 5.66 6.90 -57.18
N PHE A 441 6.89 6.58 -56.78
CA PHE A 441 7.86 5.98 -57.68
C PHE A 441 7.77 4.45 -57.60
N ASP A 442 7.34 3.81 -58.68
CA ASP A 442 7.39 2.36 -58.85
C ASP A 442 7.73 1.97 -60.30
N ALA A 443 8.23 0.75 -60.50
CA ALA A 443 8.64 0.26 -61.83
C ALA A 443 9.52 1.27 -62.61
N ASN A 444 10.47 1.91 -61.92
CA ASN A 444 11.36 2.95 -62.43
C ASN A 444 10.68 4.23 -62.95
N ASN A 445 9.43 4.52 -62.57
CA ASN A 445 8.69 5.70 -63.01
C ASN A 445 7.83 6.30 -61.90
N PHE A 446 7.53 7.60 -62.01
CA PHE A 446 6.52 8.22 -61.16
C PHE A 446 5.13 8.00 -61.76
N ARG A 447 4.19 7.58 -60.92
CA ARG A 447 2.76 7.50 -61.23
C ARG A 447 1.93 8.19 -60.15
N ASP A 448 0.66 8.44 -60.46
CA ASP A 448 -0.29 8.95 -59.48
C ASP A 448 -0.48 7.96 -58.34
N ALA A 449 -0.49 8.49 -57.11
CA ALA A 449 -0.93 7.75 -55.95
C ALA A 449 -2.45 7.51 -56.04
N THR A 450 -2.88 6.30 -55.70
CA THR A 450 -4.29 5.97 -55.57
C THR A 450 -4.90 6.66 -54.35
N PRO A 451 -6.24 6.83 -54.29
CA PRO A 451 -6.90 7.42 -53.11
C PRO A 451 -6.56 6.71 -51.79
N GLN A 452 -6.41 5.39 -51.82
CA GLN A 452 -6.03 4.61 -50.65
C GLN A 452 -4.58 4.85 -50.23
N GLU A 453 -3.64 4.87 -51.19
CA GLU A 453 -2.23 5.18 -50.90
C GLU A 453 -2.03 6.59 -50.32
N ILE A 454 -2.87 7.55 -50.73
CA ILE A 454 -2.91 8.91 -50.16
C ILE A 454 -3.40 8.87 -48.72
N LEU A 455 -4.50 8.16 -48.46
CA LEU A 455 -5.08 8.01 -47.12
C LEU A 455 -4.09 7.33 -46.16
N ASP A 456 -3.43 6.29 -46.64
CA ASP A 456 -2.43 5.51 -45.89
C ASP A 456 -1.06 6.21 -45.81
N LYS A 457 -0.90 7.37 -46.47
CA LYS A 457 0.33 8.19 -46.50
C LYS A 457 1.57 7.45 -47.02
N THR A 458 1.40 6.41 -47.82
CA THR A 458 2.50 5.54 -48.31
C THR A 458 3.40 6.19 -49.37
N TRP A 459 3.00 7.36 -49.88
CA TRP A 459 3.66 8.08 -50.98
C TRP A 459 4.75 9.06 -50.51
N TYR A 460 4.95 9.20 -49.20
CA TYR A 460 6.08 9.90 -48.60
C TYR A 460 6.50 9.24 -47.29
N ASN A 461 7.73 9.53 -46.87
CA ASN A 461 8.30 9.09 -45.60
C ASN A 461 9.42 10.06 -45.23
N TYR A 462 9.25 10.82 -44.16
CA TYR A 462 10.32 11.66 -43.63
C TYR A 462 10.88 10.98 -42.38
N ARG A 463 12.15 11.22 -42.05
CA ARG A 463 12.74 10.60 -40.86
C ARG A 463 11.97 11.00 -39.59
N GLU A 464 11.91 10.06 -38.66
CA GLU A 464 11.38 10.30 -37.32
C GLU A 464 12.50 10.37 -36.26
N ASP A 465 13.72 9.99 -36.62
CA ASP A 465 14.87 9.82 -35.72
C ASP A 465 16.15 10.48 -36.26
N ILE A 466 16.94 11.08 -35.37
CA ILE A 466 18.25 11.70 -35.66
C ILE A 466 19.40 10.68 -35.62
N ASP A 467 19.20 9.49 -35.04
CA ASP A 467 20.23 8.45 -34.85
C ASP A 467 20.39 7.49 -36.04
N GLN A 468 19.71 7.75 -37.15
CA GLN A 468 19.84 6.97 -38.39
C GLN A 468 21.14 7.32 -39.15
N SER A 469 21.86 6.30 -39.62
CA SER A 469 23.00 6.48 -40.54
C SER A 469 22.57 7.16 -41.84
N ALA A 470 23.48 7.91 -42.49
CA ALA A 470 23.21 8.57 -43.76
C ALA A 470 22.75 7.59 -44.86
N GLU A 471 23.33 6.39 -44.92
CA GLU A 471 22.95 5.35 -45.86
C GLU A 471 21.50 4.88 -45.68
N ASP A 472 21.07 4.74 -44.43
CA ASP A 472 19.69 4.37 -44.10
C ASP A 472 18.71 5.48 -44.51
N ARG A 473 19.03 6.74 -44.17
CA ARG A 473 18.22 7.91 -44.56
C ARG A 473 18.08 8.01 -46.08
N VAL A 474 19.18 7.88 -46.83
CA VAL A 474 19.17 7.90 -48.30
C VAL A 474 18.34 6.74 -48.87
N SER A 475 18.32 5.58 -48.22
CA SER A 475 17.58 4.41 -48.70
C SER A 475 16.08 4.48 -48.39
N ASN A 476 15.70 5.11 -47.29
CA ASN A 476 14.35 5.01 -46.72
C ASN A 476 13.53 6.31 -46.76
N GLU A 477 14.17 7.48 -46.76
CA GLU A 477 13.46 8.77 -46.85
C GLU A 477 12.86 8.96 -48.25
N ARG A 478 11.58 9.31 -48.30
CA ARG A 478 10.82 9.58 -49.51
C ARG A 478 10.16 10.94 -49.36
N TRP A 479 10.84 12.00 -49.79
CA TRP A 479 10.21 13.33 -49.81
C TRP A 479 8.97 13.29 -50.71
N ALA A 480 7.90 13.93 -50.26
CA ALA A 480 6.62 13.89 -50.94
C ALA A 480 6.73 14.57 -52.31
N ASN A 481 6.24 13.92 -53.37
CA ASN A 481 6.24 14.47 -54.72
C ASN A 481 4.80 14.66 -55.20
N VAL A 482 4.54 15.73 -55.94
CA VAL A 482 3.27 15.97 -56.65
C VAL A 482 3.53 16.33 -58.10
N ARG A 483 2.53 16.12 -58.96
CA ARG A 483 2.45 16.76 -60.28
C ARG A 483 1.23 17.66 -60.41
N LEU A 484 1.38 18.69 -61.23
CA LEU A 484 0.30 19.54 -61.73
C LEU A 484 -0.31 18.93 -63.00
N ALA A 485 -1.44 19.48 -63.45
CA ALA A 485 -2.18 18.99 -64.62
C ALA A 485 -1.35 18.98 -65.91
N ASP A 486 -0.38 19.90 -66.03
CA ASP A 486 0.50 19.99 -67.19
C ASP A 486 1.73 19.07 -67.11
N GLY A 487 1.89 18.33 -66.00
CA GLY A 487 2.99 17.42 -65.71
C GLY A 487 4.17 18.06 -64.96
N SER A 488 4.08 19.33 -64.55
CA SER A 488 5.11 19.96 -63.72
C SER A 488 5.19 19.30 -62.34
N MET A 489 6.39 18.99 -61.85
CA MET A 489 6.62 18.23 -60.61
C MET A 489 7.19 19.09 -59.47
N PHE A 490 6.71 18.87 -58.26
CA PHE A 490 7.15 19.58 -57.05
C PHE A 490 7.42 18.61 -55.90
N VAL A 491 8.28 19.03 -54.98
CA VAL A 491 8.73 18.27 -53.80
C VAL A 491 8.37 19.03 -52.54
N TRP A 492 7.81 18.35 -51.54
CA TRP A 492 7.44 18.94 -50.26
C TRP A 492 8.65 19.08 -49.34
N ILE A 493 8.84 20.29 -48.83
CA ILE A 493 9.82 20.62 -47.80
C ILE A 493 9.03 20.96 -46.53
N PRO A 494 9.00 20.08 -45.53
CA PRO A 494 8.28 20.31 -44.28
C PRO A 494 8.97 21.39 -43.44
N ARG A 495 8.21 22.11 -42.61
CA ARG A 495 8.75 23.04 -41.61
C ARG A 495 9.62 22.29 -40.59
N TYR A 496 10.76 22.88 -40.23
CA TYR A 496 11.66 22.38 -39.20
C TYR A 496 12.44 23.53 -38.53
N THR A 497 12.99 23.26 -37.36
CA THR A 497 14.06 24.03 -36.73
C THR A 497 15.41 23.37 -37.01
N TYR A 498 16.50 24.15 -37.01
CA TYR A 498 17.82 23.65 -37.35
C TYR A 498 18.88 24.09 -36.35
N LYS A 499 19.96 23.33 -36.31
CA LYS A 499 21.17 23.61 -35.55
C LYS A 499 22.36 23.21 -36.39
N ILE A 500 23.36 24.08 -36.44
CA ILE A 500 24.67 23.75 -36.99
C ILE A 500 25.56 23.37 -35.81
N THR A 501 26.18 22.20 -35.86
CA THR A 501 27.09 21.68 -34.83
C THR A 501 28.46 21.48 -35.42
N GLY A 502 29.51 21.76 -34.66
CA GLY A 502 30.89 21.73 -35.13
C GLY A 502 31.73 22.66 -34.27
N ASP A 503 33.05 22.50 -34.28
CA ASP A 503 33.95 23.25 -33.41
C ASP A 503 34.42 24.55 -34.08
N ASP A 504 33.88 25.68 -33.61
CA ASP A 504 34.31 27.02 -34.05
C ASP A 504 35.76 27.36 -33.66
N THR A 505 36.45 26.49 -32.92
CA THR A 505 37.79 26.75 -32.36
C THR A 505 38.96 26.05 -33.06
N THR A 506 38.75 25.04 -33.91
CA THR A 506 39.86 24.22 -34.47
C THR A 506 40.20 24.47 -35.93
N GLY A 507 39.40 25.25 -36.67
CA GLY A 507 39.67 25.57 -38.08
C GLY A 507 39.59 24.36 -39.02
N THR A 508 38.97 23.26 -38.60
CA THR A 508 38.72 22.06 -39.41
C THR A 508 37.22 21.78 -39.50
N SER A 509 36.66 21.84 -40.71
CA SER A 509 35.22 21.71 -40.97
C SER A 509 34.69 20.27 -41.06
N ALA A 510 35.51 19.27 -40.73
CA ALA A 510 35.16 17.85 -40.85
C ALA A 510 34.08 17.38 -39.85
N ASP A 511 33.88 18.13 -38.76
CA ASP A 511 32.90 17.84 -37.73
C ASP A 511 31.63 18.71 -37.86
N ASP A 512 31.57 19.59 -38.86
CA ASP A 512 30.43 20.48 -39.10
C ASP A 512 29.23 19.68 -39.65
N LYS A 513 28.11 19.69 -38.93
CA LYS A 513 26.87 18.99 -39.28
C LYS A 513 25.67 19.91 -39.16
N ILE A 514 24.65 19.63 -39.98
CA ILE A 514 23.33 20.26 -39.87
C ILE A 514 22.37 19.25 -39.26
N GLN A 515 21.86 19.58 -38.08
CA GLN A 515 20.79 18.86 -37.40
C GLN A 515 19.48 19.62 -37.58
N ILE A 516 18.37 18.89 -37.67
CA ILE A 516 17.03 19.48 -37.70
C ILE A 516 16.09 18.77 -36.73
N ILE A 517 15.02 19.46 -36.34
CA ILE A 517 13.84 18.89 -35.70
C ILE A 517 12.63 19.35 -36.50
N TYR A 518 11.83 18.42 -36.99
CA TYR A 518 10.60 18.79 -37.69
C TYR A 518 9.65 19.54 -36.73
N SER A 519 8.85 20.45 -37.28
CA SER A 519 7.85 21.19 -36.52
C SER A 519 6.49 20.49 -36.59
N ASN A 520 5.64 20.65 -35.56
CA ASN A 520 4.27 20.13 -35.56
C ASN A 520 3.28 21.27 -35.80
N GLY A 521 2.66 21.26 -36.98
CA GLY A 521 1.91 22.40 -37.47
C GLY A 521 2.83 23.60 -37.62
N THR A 522 2.50 24.68 -36.92
CA THR A 522 3.30 25.91 -36.89
C THR A 522 4.10 26.05 -35.60
N THR A 523 4.08 25.04 -34.73
CA THR A 523 4.82 25.02 -33.48
C THR A 523 6.22 24.45 -33.68
N ASP A 524 7.22 25.25 -33.32
CA ASP A 524 8.64 24.92 -33.43
C ASP A 524 9.21 24.38 -32.12
N ASP A 525 10.07 23.36 -32.21
CA ASP A 525 10.90 22.90 -31.09
C ASP A 525 12.30 23.53 -31.19
N THR A 526 12.58 24.47 -30.31
CA THR A 526 13.88 25.14 -30.25
C THR A 526 14.83 24.50 -29.23
N GLN A 527 14.40 23.49 -28.47
CA GLN A 527 15.13 22.92 -27.33
C GLN A 527 15.80 23.98 -26.45
N GLY A 528 15.01 24.93 -25.95
CA GLY A 528 15.49 26.01 -25.09
C GLY A 528 16.41 27.02 -25.79
N GLY A 529 16.25 27.19 -27.11
CA GLY A 529 17.05 28.12 -27.93
C GLY A 529 18.28 27.50 -28.61
N THR A 530 18.48 26.20 -28.45
CA THR A 530 19.58 25.45 -29.09
C THR A 530 19.37 25.28 -30.60
N TYR A 531 18.12 25.16 -31.05
CA TYR A 531 17.72 25.11 -32.45
C TYR A 531 17.05 26.42 -32.87
N LYS A 532 17.39 26.92 -34.06
CA LYS A 532 16.83 28.12 -34.68
C LYS A 532 15.61 27.79 -35.54
N VAL A 533 14.62 28.69 -35.55
CA VAL A 533 13.48 28.61 -36.48
C VAL A 533 13.95 28.98 -37.89
N HIS A 534 13.54 28.19 -38.88
CA HIS A 534 13.94 28.43 -40.26
C HIS A 534 13.05 29.47 -40.97
N PRO A 535 13.59 30.54 -41.59
CA PRO A 535 12.79 31.64 -42.12
C PRO A 535 11.98 31.33 -43.37
N ALA A 536 12.27 30.23 -44.05
CA ALA A 536 11.50 29.78 -45.22
C ALA A 536 10.02 29.47 -44.92
N PHE A 537 9.65 29.26 -43.65
CA PHE A 537 8.32 28.74 -43.27
C PHE A 537 7.43 29.76 -42.58
N TRP A 538 7.71 31.04 -42.72
CA TRP A 538 6.81 32.11 -42.32
C TRP A 538 6.98 33.28 -43.29
N TRP A 539 5.95 34.10 -43.42
CA TRP A 539 6.06 35.29 -44.24
C TRP A 539 6.46 36.49 -43.38
N ASP A 540 7.59 37.07 -43.75
CA ASP A 540 8.02 38.38 -43.28
C ASP A 540 7.37 39.43 -44.20
N ASN A 541 6.23 39.97 -43.77
CA ASN A 541 5.42 40.86 -44.60
C ASN A 541 5.94 42.31 -44.62
N ASP A 542 6.74 42.71 -43.63
CA ASP A 542 7.29 44.05 -43.48
C ASP A 542 8.83 44.12 -43.57
N ASN A 543 9.49 42.97 -43.75
CA ASN A 543 10.93 42.80 -43.90
C ASN A 543 11.72 43.26 -42.67
N ASP A 544 11.15 43.10 -41.47
CA ASP A 544 11.77 43.48 -40.20
C ASP A 544 12.60 42.35 -39.56
N GLY A 545 12.54 41.13 -40.11
CA GLY A 545 13.24 39.96 -39.62
C GLY A 545 12.66 39.36 -38.33
N VAL A 546 11.44 39.76 -37.94
CA VAL A 546 10.72 39.30 -36.74
C VAL A 546 9.56 38.41 -37.13
N HIS A 547 9.44 37.27 -36.45
CA HIS A 547 8.39 36.29 -36.68
C HIS A 547 6.98 36.85 -36.41
N ASP A 548 6.27 37.25 -37.46
CA ASP A 548 4.88 37.70 -37.43
C ASP A 548 3.91 36.53 -37.19
N ALA A 549 3.09 36.64 -36.14
CA ALA A 549 2.10 35.61 -35.80
C ALA A 549 0.93 35.58 -36.80
N GLY A 550 0.58 34.39 -37.30
CA GLY A 550 -0.54 34.17 -38.22
C GLY A 550 -0.14 33.94 -39.69
N GLU A 551 1.14 34.11 -40.01
CA GLU A 551 1.69 34.00 -41.37
C GLU A 551 2.61 32.77 -41.53
N GLU A 552 2.41 31.77 -40.66
CA GLU A 552 3.23 30.56 -40.58
C GLU A 552 2.80 29.47 -41.57
N LEU A 553 3.77 28.91 -42.28
CA LEU A 553 3.62 27.78 -43.18
C LEU A 553 4.00 26.49 -42.48
N LYS A 554 3.28 25.41 -42.78
CA LYS A 554 3.63 24.04 -42.33
C LYS A 554 4.74 23.40 -43.18
N GLY A 555 5.04 24.01 -44.32
CA GLY A 555 6.03 23.59 -45.31
C GLY A 555 5.71 24.23 -46.66
N ILE A 556 6.54 23.95 -47.66
CA ILE A 556 6.46 24.52 -49.01
C ILE A 556 6.66 23.45 -50.07
N TRP A 557 6.11 23.66 -51.27
CA TRP A 557 6.38 22.85 -52.44
C TRP A 557 7.43 23.51 -53.33
N VAL A 558 8.59 22.89 -53.49
CA VAL A 558 9.67 23.40 -54.33
C VAL A 558 9.69 22.64 -55.64
N ALA A 559 9.91 23.33 -56.76
CA ALA A 559 10.07 22.70 -58.06
C ALA A 559 11.16 21.61 -58.02
N LYS A 560 10.81 20.42 -58.52
CA LYS A 560 11.70 19.24 -58.50
C LYS A 560 12.92 19.39 -59.40
N PHE A 561 12.77 20.12 -60.49
CA PHE A 561 13.80 20.37 -61.50
C PHE A 561 13.92 21.88 -61.71
N GLU A 562 15.01 22.33 -62.34
CA GLU A 562 15.09 23.68 -62.88
C GLU A 562 13.88 23.98 -63.78
N ALA A 563 13.37 25.22 -63.74
CA ALA A 563 12.24 25.60 -64.58
C ALA A 563 12.62 25.55 -66.06
N SER A 564 11.68 25.10 -66.88
CA SER A 564 11.72 25.10 -68.36
C SER A 564 10.53 25.88 -68.91
N ASN A 565 10.42 26.02 -70.24
CA ASN A 565 9.23 26.56 -70.89
C ASN A 565 8.58 25.52 -71.80
N ASP A 566 7.28 25.66 -72.02
CA ASP A 566 6.50 24.81 -72.92
C ASP A 566 6.56 25.23 -74.41
N GLY A 567 7.50 26.11 -74.77
CA GLY A 567 7.54 26.75 -76.08
C GLY A 567 6.60 27.95 -76.24
N THR A 568 5.85 28.33 -75.19
CA THR A 568 5.09 29.60 -75.13
C THR A 568 5.77 30.59 -74.18
N VAL A 569 5.11 30.96 -73.08
CA VAL A 569 5.63 31.80 -71.99
C VAL A 569 5.24 31.22 -70.63
N LYS A 570 4.98 29.90 -70.58
CA LYS A 570 4.50 29.21 -69.39
C LYS A 570 5.63 28.38 -68.78
N VAL A 571 5.79 28.47 -67.46
CA VAL A 571 6.73 27.67 -66.69
C VAL A 571 6.38 26.18 -66.79
N GLN A 572 7.38 25.32 -66.88
CA GLN A 572 7.26 23.88 -66.76
C GLN A 572 8.35 23.31 -65.86
N VAL A 573 8.00 22.39 -64.98
CA VAL A 573 8.97 21.72 -64.10
C VAL A 573 9.04 20.24 -64.47
N LYS A 574 9.82 19.91 -65.48
CA LYS A 574 9.90 18.55 -66.07
C LYS A 574 11.35 18.14 -66.25
N PRO A 575 11.66 16.84 -66.20
CA PRO A 575 12.97 16.32 -66.59
C PRO A 575 13.10 16.23 -68.11
N GLY A 576 14.32 16.14 -68.61
CA GLY A 576 14.60 15.84 -70.02
C GLY A 576 14.35 17.00 -70.98
N VAL A 577 14.16 18.22 -70.46
CA VAL A 577 13.93 19.43 -71.24
C VAL A 577 15.00 20.47 -70.91
N ALA A 578 15.23 21.42 -71.81
CA ALA A 578 16.20 22.47 -71.52
C ALA A 578 15.62 23.46 -70.50
N SER A 579 16.43 23.82 -69.50
CA SER A 579 16.11 24.87 -68.54
C SER A 579 15.79 26.21 -69.23
N TRP A 580 14.87 27.00 -68.67
CA TRP A 580 14.42 28.26 -69.22
C TRP A 580 15.33 29.38 -68.77
N ARG A 581 16.23 29.75 -69.68
CA ARG A 581 17.26 30.77 -69.45
C ARG A 581 17.04 32.00 -70.32
N ALA A 582 18.02 32.91 -70.32
CA ALA A 582 18.04 34.13 -71.13
C ALA A 582 16.86 35.06 -70.82
N ARG A 583 16.63 35.30 -69.53
CA ARG A 583 15.67 36.26 -69.02
C ARG A 583 16.30 37.09 -67.92
N ASN A 584 15.83 38.32 -67.76
CA ASN A 584 16.18 39.12 -66.59
C ASN A 584 15.34 38.67 -65.39
N ILE A 585 15.78 39.06 -64.19
CA ILE A 585 15.16 38.61 -62.95
C ILE A 585 13.72 39.11 -62.78
N SER A 586 13.40 40.32 -63.26
CA SER A 586 12.04 40.88 -63.25
C SER A 586 11.04 40.00 -64.02
N ASN A 587 11.39 39.59 -65.23
CA ASN A 587 10.53 38.70 -66.04
C ASN A 587 10.44 37.29 -65.45
N THR A 588 11.52 36.82 -64.82
CA THR A 588 11.59 35.52 -64.16
C THR A 588 10.63 35.46 -62.97
N PHE A 589 10.65 36.48 -62.12
CA PHE A 589 9.73 36.66 -61.02
C PHE A 589 8.27 36.66 -61.50
N SER A 590 7.97 37.47 -62.52
CA SER A 590 6.62 37.55 -63.09
C SER A 590 6.12 36.20 -63.57
N SER A 591 6.93 35.41 -64.28
CA SER A 591 6.46 34.10 -64.76
C SER A 591 6.17 33.09 -63.66
N CYS A 592 6.83 33.19 -62.50
CA CYS A 592 6.48 32.37 -61.35
C CYS A 592 5.12 32.82 -60.76
N ARG A 593 4.88 34.13 -60.63
CA ARG A 593 3.57 34.68 -60.20
C ARG A 593 2.44 34.33 -61.15
N GLU A 594 2.71 34.37 -62.45
CA GLU A 594 1.76 34.04 -63.51
C GLU A 594 1.29 32.58 -63.47
N MET A 595 1.97 31.69 -62.74
CA MET A 595 1.51 30.33 -62.54
C MET A 595 0.14 30.29 -61.87
N GLN A 596 -0.05 31.08 -60.82
CA GLN A 596 -1.32 31.26 -60.13
C GLN A 596 -2.23 32.27 -60.82
N THR A 597 -1.70 33.44 -61.18
CA THR A 597 -2.56 34.60 -61.51
C THR A 597 -3.16 34.51 -62.91
N ILE A 598 -2.41 34.02 -63.90
CA ILE A 598 -2.83 33.99 -65.31
C ILE A 598 -3.05 32.56 -65.79
N ASN A 599 -2.21 31.62 -65.36
CA ASN A 599 -2.15 30.28 -65.94
C ASN A 599 -2.68 29.19 -65.00
N SER A 600 -3.30 29.53 -63.87
CA SER A 600 -3.78 28.59 -62.84
C SER A 600 -4.60 27.44 -63.42
N THR A 601 -5.53 27.74 -64.32
CA THR A 601 -6.37 26.74 -65.02
C THR A 601 -5.56 25.75 -65.85
N LYS A 602 -4.42 26.17 -66.43
CA LYS A 602 -3.53 25.30 -67.21
C LYS A 602 -2.73 24.33 -66.33
N TYR A 603 -2.49 24.70 -65.08
CA TYR A 603 -1.84 23.84 -64.09
C TYR A 603 -2.85 23.05 -63.24
N GLY A 604 -4.14 23.39 -63.32
CA GLY A 604 -5.19 22.81 -62.50
C GLY A 604 -5.19 23.29 -61.05
N ILE A 605 -4.45 24.37 -60.73
CA ILE A 605 -4.32 24.93 -59.38
C ILE A 605 -5.31 26.08 -59.17
N SER A 606 -5.55 26.45 -57.91
CA SER A 606 -6.39 27.61 -57.57
C SER A 606 -5.75 28.93 -57.99
N SER A 607 -6.55 29.87 -58.48
CA SER A 607 -6.15 31.27 -58.66
C SER A 607 -6.27 32.09 -57.37
N ASP A 608 -6.90 31.56 -56.33
CA ASP A 608 -7.10 32.21 -55.03
C ASP A 608 -5.81 32.17 -54.21
N SER A 609 -5.30 33.35 -53.85
CA SER A 609 -4.09 33.54 -53.05
C SER A 609 -4.21 33.14 -51.60
N ASN A 610 -5.40 32.79 -51.12
CA ASN A 610 -5.60 32.19 -49.81
C ASN A 610 -5.59 30.66 -49.86
N VAL A 611 -5.55 30.05 -51.05
CA VAL A 611 -5.52 28.59 -51.23
C VAL A 611 -4.16 28.14 -51.75
N MET A 612 -3.64 28.86 -52.74
CA MET A 612 -2.38 28.57 -53.42
C MET A 612 -1.66 29.88 -53.67
N ASP A 613 -0.37 29.94 -53.38
CA ASP A 613 0.46 31.11 -53.63
C ASP A 613 1.75 30.67 -54.35
N THR A 614 2.00 31.19 -55.56
CA THR A 614 3.16 30.78 -56.38
C THR A 614 4.15 31.89 -56.55
N HIS A 615 5.41 31.69 -56.19
CA HIS A 615 6.45 32.70 -56.31
C HIS A 615 7.76 32.10 -56.79
N MET A 616 8.71 32.99 -57.08
CA MET A 616 10.07 32.60 -57.41
C MET A 616 10.79 32.22 -56.12
N MET A 617 11.58 31.14 -56.15
CA MET A 617 12.27 30.68 -54.95
C MET A 617 13.12 31.77 -54.30
N LYS A 618 12.93 31.95 -52.99
CA LYS A 618 13.71 32.86 -52.16
C LYS A 618 15.05 32.25 -51.76
N ASN A 619 15.98 33.07 -51.31
CA ASN A 619 17.28 32.64 -50.80
C ASN A 619 17.15 31.85 -49.48
N SER A 620 16.22 32.26 -48.62
CA SER A 620 15.78 31.54 -47.42
C SER A 620 15.20 30.16 -47.75
N GLU A 621 14.39 30.05 -48.80
CA GLU A 621 13.83 28.77 -49.25
C GLU A 621 14.90 27.85 -49.84
N TRP A 622 15.87 28.41 -50.58
CA TRP A 622 17.03 27.64 -51.06
C TRP A 622 17.83 27.08 -49.89
N GLY A 623 18.09 27.91 -48.88
CA GLY A 623 18.77 27.47 -47.66
C GLY A 623 18.02 26.37 -46.93
N ALA A 624 16.67 26.40 -46.93
CA ALA A 624 15.87 25.31 -46.37
C ALA A 624 16.11 23.98 -47.09
N VAL A 625 16.15 24.02 -48.42
CA VAL A 625 16.45 22.82 -49.20
C VAL A 625 17.88 22.33 -48.95
N ALA A 626 18.85 23.25 -48.88
CA ALA A 626 20.26 22.91 -48.64
C ALA A 626 20.47 22.26 -47.25
N TYR A 627 19.91 22.85 -46.20
CA TYR A 627 20.04 22.34 -44.83
C TYR A 627 19.37 20.98 -44.67
N LEU A 628 18.17 20.81 -45.25
CA LEU A 628 17.48 19.52 -45.22
C LEU A 628 18.24 18.44 -46.02
N THR A 629 18.88 18.82 -47.14
CA THR A 629 19.75 17.94 -47.95
C THR A 629 20.91 17.42 -47.12
N GLU A 630 21.63 18.32 -46.44
CA GLU A 630 22.79 17.95 -45.63
C GLU A 630 22.40 17.07 -44.44
N ALA A 631 21.28 17.37 -43.80
CA ALA A 631 20.81 16.60 -42.67
C ALA A 631 20.38 15.16 -43.05
N ILE A 632 20.23 14.84 -44.34
CA ILE A 632 20.06 13.48 -44.86
C ILE A 632 21.39 12.87 -45.26
N ARG A 633 22.12 13.60 -46.11
CA ARG A 633 23.27 13.09 -46.85
C ARG A 633 24.57 13.13 -46.06
N ASP A 634 24.65 13.98 -45.02
CA ASP A 634 25.71 14.05 -43.99
C ASP A 634 27.12 13.94 -44.59
N GLY A 635 27.49 14.95 -45.39
CA GLY A 635 28.77 15.04 -46.10
C GLY A 635 28.82 14.45 -47.51
N ASN A 636 27.84 13.64 -47.90
CA ASN A 636 27.77 13.12 -49.26
C ASN A 636 27.18 14.16 -50.22
N GLN A 637 28.01 14.93 -50.95
CA GLN A 637 27.54 15.99 -51.85
C GLN A 637 26.62 15.51 -52.99
N VAL A 638 25.72 16.40 -53.42
CA VAL A 638 24.87 16.22 -54.61
C VAL A 638 25.71 16.26 -55.88
N TRP A 639 25.50 15.34 -56.81
CA TRP A 639 26.25 15.32 -58.08
C TRP A 639 25.85 16.43 -59.03
N ILE A 640 26.82 16.89 -59.83
CA ILE A 640 26.61 17.99 -60.77
C ILE A 640 25.75 17.53 -61.96
N ASN A 641 24.78 18.33 -62.38
CA ASN A 641 24.21 18.26 -63.72
C ASN A 641 25.20 18.91 -64.70
N ASN A 642 25.98 18.11 -65.43
CA ASN A 642 26.98 18.63 -66.37
C ASN A 642 26.54 18.65 -67.84
N SER A 643 25.23 18.69 -68.07
CA SER A 643 24.65 18.83 -69.41
C SER A 643 24.97 20.20 -70.01
N SER A 644 25.80 20.25 -71.05
CA SER A 644 26.12 21.52 -71.76
C SER A 644 24.93 22.14 -72.52
N THR A 645 23.86 21.36 -72.71
CA THR A 645 22.57 21.82 -73.23
C THR A 645 21.54 22.08 -72.13
N TYR A 646 21.97 22.02 -70.85
CA TYR A 646 21.17 22.37 -69.66
C TYR A 646 19.87 21.57 -69.56
N ILE A 647 19.96 20.27 -69.84
CA ILE A 647 18.83 19.36 -69.73
C ILE A 647 18.55 19.12 -68.25
N THR A 648 17.33 19.38 -67.84
CA THR A 648 16.85 19.21 -66.47
C THR A 648 16.82 17.72 -66.08
N GLY A 649 17.20 17.41 -64.85
CA GLY A 649 17.27 16.04 -64.35
C GLY A 649 18.35 15.17 -65.03
N SER A 650 19.34 15.77 -65.70
CA SER A 650 20.57 15.09 -66.09
C SER A 650 21.55 15.01 -64.92
N ALA A 651 22.51 14.09 -64.99
CA ALA A 651 23.54 13.96 -63.98
C ALA A 651 24.89 13.60 -64.59
N GLY A 652 25.94 14.23 -64.06
CA GLY A 652 27.33 13.84 -64.31
C GLY A 652 27.68 12.51 -63.63
N SER A 653 28.96 12.15 -63.66
CA SER A 653 29.48 10.93 -63.05
C SER A 653 30.09 11.13 -61.65
N SER A 654 30.05 12.36 -61.12
CA SER A 654 30.57 12.72 -59.79
C SER A 654 30.03 14.10 -59.38
N VAL A 655 30.43 14.56 -58.19
CA VAL A 655 30.19 15.92 -57.68
C VAL A 655 30.82 17.03 -58.52
N SER A 656 31.82 16.71 -59.35
CA SER A 656 32.67 17.68 -60.05
C SER A 656 32.95 17.31 -61.52
N ALA A 657 32.12 16.45 -62.10
CA ALA A 657 32.33 15.94 -63.46
C ALA A 657 32.32 17.06 -64.52
N ALA A 658 33.44 17.25 -65.23
CA ALA A 658 33.61 18.35 -66.19
C ALA A 658 33.27 18.01 -67.65
N SER A 659 33.05 16.73 -67.98
CA SER A 659 32.72 16.27 -69.33
C SER A 659 31.25 15.87 -69.41
N ASN A 660 30.55 16.30 -70.46
CA ASN A 660 29.11 16.04 -70.66
C ASN A 660 28.84 14.54 -70.85
N VAL A 661 28.66 13.84 -69.72
CA VAL A 661 28.43 12.39 -69.65
C VAL A 661 26.98 12.06 -69.28
N GLY A 662 26.19 13.08 -68.91
CA GLY A 662 24.77 12.93 -68.62
C GLY A 662 23.92 12.71 -69.87
N THR A 663 22.76 12.09 -69.68
CA THR A 663 21.76 11.81 -70.72
C THR A 663 20.42 12.45 -70.39
N THR A 664 19.54 12.53 -71.39
CA THR A 664 18.17 13.06 -71.24
C THR A 664 17.35 12.07 -70.39
N ASN A 665 17.11 12.41 -69.11
CA ASN A 665 16.36 11.64 -68.09
C ASN A 665 17.17 10.77 -67.10
N ASP A 666 18.42 11.11 -66.78
CA ASP A 666 19.21 10.35 -65.79
C ASP A 666 18.57 10.28 -64.41
N TYR A 667 17.69 11.22 -64.03
CA TYR A 667 17.14 11.33 -62.68
C TYR A 667 16.56 10.02 -62.11
N LYS A 668 16.08 9.11 -62.96
CA LYS A 668 15.55 7.79 -62.57
C LYS A 668 16.63 6.71 -62.41
N SER A 669 17.79 6.89 -63.04
CA SER A 669 18.90 5.94 -63.01
C SER A 669 19.61 5.95 -61.65
N ALA A 670 20.28 4.85 -61.30
CA ALA A 670 21.08 4.78 -60.08
C ALA A 670 22.18 5.86 -60.05
N GLN A 671 22.77 6.18 -61.20
CA GLN A 671 23.75 7.27 -61.32
C GLN A 671 23.10 8.62 -61.01
N GLY A 672 22.00 8.93 -61.69
CA GLY A 672 21.35 10.23 -61.58
C GLY A 672 20.70 10.50 -60.23
N GLN A 673 20.30 9.47 -59.48
CA GLN A 673 19.84 9.62 -58.10
C GLN A 673 20.88 10.30 -57.18
N ASN A 674 22.17 10.22 -57.49
CA ASN A 674 23.19 10.97 -56.75
C ASN A 674 23.12 12.49 -56.98
N ALA A 675 22.53 12.94 -58.09
CA ALA A 675 22.24 14.35 -58.36
C ALA A 675 20.92 14.82 -57.71
N SER A 676 20.28 13.98 -56.89
CA SER A 676 19.12 14.35 -56.10
C SER A 676 19.51 14.75 -54.67
N THR A 677 18.78 15.70 -54.07
CA THR A 677 18.97 16.11 -52.67
C THR A 677 18.79 14.99 -51.64
N THR A 678 18.03 13.95 -51.94
CA THR A 678 17.82 12.82 -51.02
C THR A 678 18.79 11.66 -51.26
N GLY A 679 19.59 11.70 -52.34
CA GLY A 679 20.39 10.55 -52.79
C GLY A 679 19.57 9.41 -53.41
N ASN A 680 18.27 9.64 -53.60
CA ASN A 680 17.34 8.74 -54.26
C ASN A 680 16.41 9.56 -55.20
N VAL A 681 15.38 8.94 -55.78
CA VAL A 681 14.52 9.63 -56.77
C VAL A 681 13.61 10.72 -56.22
N TYR A 682 13.41 10.81 -54.91
CA TYR A 682 12.35 11.61 -54.31
C TYR A 682 12.75 13.07 -54.08
N GLY A 683 14.04 13.38 -54.05
CA GLY A 683 14.55 14.73 -53.81
C GLY A 683 14.46 15.66 -55.03
N ILE A 684 15.06 16.81 -54.87
CA ILE A 684 15.16 17.88 -55.86
C ILE A 684 16.44 17.68 -56.68
N TYR A 685 16.39 18.00 -57.97
CA TYR A 685 17.49 17.91 -58.92
C TYR A 685 17.92 19.32 -59.36
N ASP A 686 19.04 19.36 -60.09
CA ASP A 686 19.56 20.58 -60.73
C ASP A 686 19.91 21.70 -59.73
N LEU A 687 20.22 21.35 -58.47
CA LEU A 687 20.74 22.32 -57.48
C LEU A 687 22.27 22.43 -57.50
N ASN A 688 22.94 21.48 -58.17
CA ASN A 688 24.37 21.51 -58.44
C ASN A 688 24.57 21.38 -59.96
N GLY A 689 25.03 22.44 -60.62
CA GLY A 689 25.19 22.47 -62.07
C GLY A 689 23.87 22.57 -62.83
N GLY A 690 23.94 22.44 -64.16
CA GLY A 690 22.88 22.84 -65.07
C GLY A 690 23.05 24.32 -65.40
N ALA A 691 22.08 25.14 -65.01
CA ALA A 691 22.18 26.59 -65.08
C ALA A 691 22.44 27.18 -63.69
N TYR A 692 23.07 28.34 -63.63
CA TYR A 692 22.92 29.16 -62.43
C TYR A 692 21.44 29.46 -62.22
N GLU A 693 21.00 29.66 -60.99
CA GLU A 693 19.61 30.06 -60.75
C GLU A 693 19.50 31.44 -60.15
N HIS A 694 18.63 32.24 -60.73
CA HIS A 694 18.14 33.41 -60.02
C HIS A 694 17.28 32.95 -58.83
N VAL A 695 17.54 33.56 -57.67
CA VAL A 695 16.65 33.51 -56.52
C VAL A 695 16.08 34.91 -56.27
N ALA A 696 14.91 34.97 -55.63
CA ALA A 696 14.26 36.22 -55.23
C ALA A 696 14.98 36.84 -54.01
N GLY A 697 16.27 37.16 -54.15
CA GLY A 697 17.08 37.75 -53.09
C GLY A 697 18.09 38.75 -53.64
N TYR A 698 18.29 39.86 -52.92
CA TYR A 698 19.20 40.93 -53.32
C TYR A 698 19.68 41.78 -52.13
N ILE A 699 20.75 42.54 -52.34
CA ILE A 699 21.12 43.66 -51.46
C ILE A 699 20.50 44.97 -51.96
N SER A 700 19.89 45.73 -51.05
CA SER A 700 19.22 47.00 -51.37
C SER A 700 20.23 48.16 -51.41
N ASN A 701 21.14 48.12 -52.38
CA ASN A 701 22.27 49.05 -52.47
C ASN A 701 22.03 50.30 -53.35
N GLY A 702 20.81 50.49 -53.83
CA GLY A 702 20.42 51.63 -54.66
C GLY A 702 20.98 51.63 -56.08
N ASN A 703 21.59 50.52 -56.55
CA ASN A 703 22.10 50.42 -57.91
C ASN A 703 20.96 50.44 -58.95
N VAL A 704 21.23 50.99 -60.13
CA VAL A 704 20.26 51.09 -61.24
C VAL A 704 19.73 49.73 -61.71
N CYS A 705 20.52 48.66 -61.58
CA CYS A 705 20.11 47.30 -61.91
C CYS A 705 18.85 46.83 -61.14
N LEU A 706 18.65 47.32 -59.91
CA LEU A 706 17.45 47.01 -59.12
C LEU A 706 16.17 47.51 -59.81
N THR A 707 16.22 48.66 -60.48
CA THR A 707 15.05 49.25 -61.15
C THR A 707 14.95 48.91 -62.64
N VAL A 708 16.07 48.61 -63.31
CA VAL A 708 16.07 48.24 -64.74
C VAL A 708 15.75 46.77 -64.92
N ASP A 709 16.49 45.88 -64.24
CA ASP A 709 16.42 44.44 -64.48
C ASP A 709 15.58 43.71 -63.44
N GLY A 710 15.40 44.28 -62.24
CA GLY A 710 14.65 43.69 -61.14
C GLY A 710 13.29 44.33 -60.80
N SER A 711 12.83 45.31 -61.56
CA SER A 711 11.65 46.14 -61.26
C SER A 711 10.45 45.41 -60.66
N ASN A 712 10.01 44.28 -61.25
CA ASN A 712 8.84 43.54 -60.77
C ASN A 712 9.10 42.81 -59.45
N LEU A 713 10.32 42.33 -59.20
CA LEU A 713 10.70 41.72 -57.92
C LEU A 713 10.79 42.80 -56.83
N ILE A 714 11.42 43.93 -57.14
CA ILE A 714 11.62 45.00 -56.14
C ILE A 714 10.29 45.62 -55.72
N SER A 715 9.36 45.80 -56.67
CA SER A 715 8.02 46.34 -56.39
C SER A 715 7.06 45.33 -55.76
N ALA A 716 7.43 44.04 -55.68
CA ALA A 716 6.62 43.03 -55.03
C ALA A 716 6.58 43.22 -53.51
N VAL A 717 5.50 42.72 -52.90
CA VAL A 717 5.37 42.64 -51.43
C VAL A 717 6.50 41.81 -50.80
N ALA A 718 6.90 42.15 -49.58
CA ALA A 718 8.09 41.61 -48.92
C ALA A 718 8.12 40.08 -48.84
N LYS A 719 6.99 39.42 -48.58
CA LYS A 719 6.92 37.96 -48.43
C LYS A 719 7.49 37.13 -49.60
N TYR A 720 7.61 37.73 -50.79
CA TYR A 720 8.12 37.06 -52.00
C TYR A 720 9.62 37.26 -52.26
N LYS A 721 10.34 37.96 -51.39
CA LYS A 721 11.76 38.27 -51.59
C LYS A 721 12.52 38.29 -50.27
N ASP A 722 13.81 37.98 -50.33
CA ASP A 722 14.73 38.26 -49.22
C ASP A 722 15.51 39.55 -49.56
N GLU A 723 15.09 40.66 -48.98
CA GLU A 723 15.74 41.96 -49.17
C GLU A 723 16.75 42.22 -48.04
N LEU A 724 18.04 42.23 -48.38
CA LEU A 724 19.10 42.52 -47.43
C LEU A 724 19.43 44.02 -47.45
N ILE A 725 19.27 44.67 -46.30
CA ILE A 725 19.41 46.12 -46.16
C ILE A 725 20.70 46.44 -45.41
N GLY A 726 21.36 47.53 -45.76
CA GLY A 726 22.57 47.96 -45.06
C GLY A 726 23.15 49.24 -45.62
N THR A 727 24.17 49.77 -44.93
CA THR A 727 24.99 50.86 -45.46
C THR A 727 26.10 50.26 -46.29
N PHE A 728 25.91 50.21 -47.61
CA PHE A 728 26.81 49.58 -48.55
C PHE A 728 27.85 50.56 -49.13
N ASP A 729 29.14 50.21 -49.08
CA ASP A 729 30.23 51.03 -49.64
C ASP A 729 30.66 50.62 -51.07
N GLY A 730 29.99 49.61 -51.63
CA GLY A 730 30.30 49.07 -52.96
C GLY A 730 31.33 47.94 -52.97
N THR A 731 31.83 47.50 -51.81
CA THR A 731 32.68 46.31 -51.70
C THR A 731 31.90 45.07 -51.26
N GLU A 732 32.36 43.90 -51.70
CA GLU A 732 31.80 42.60 -51.28
C GLU A 732 31.97 42.37 -49.78
N ALA A 733 33.14 42.72 -49.22
CA ALA A 733 33.46 42.57 -47.80
C ALA A 733 32.47 43.32 -46.91
N ASN A 734 32.17 44.56 -47.29
CA ASN A 734 31.19 45.37 -46.59
C ASN A 734 29.78 44.78 -46.72
N ALA A 735 29.36 44.42 -47.95
CA ALA A 735 28.03 43.86 -48.17
C ALA A 735 27.79 42.57 -47.35
N TYR A 736 28.77 41.67 -47.33
CA TYR A 736 28.73 40.46 -46.51
C TYR A 736 28.62 40.80 -45.02
N THR A 737 29.50 41.66 -44.51
CA THR A 737 29.54 41.98 -43.06
C THR A 737 28.25 42.67 -42.60
N GLN A 738 27.72 43.60 -43.40
CA GLN A 738 26.54 44.39 -43.06
C GLN A 738 25.25 43.56 -43.01
N THR A 739 25.23 42.41 -43.69
CA THR A 739 24.04 41.58 -43.84
C THR A 739 24.08 40.32 -42.98
N ALA A 740 25.14 40.09 -42.20
CA ALA A 740 25.36 38.85 -41.45
C ALA A 740 24.24 38.47 -40.48
N THR A 741 23.49 39.44 -39.95
CA THR A 741 22.36 39.18 -39.03
C THR A 741 21.04 38.91 -39.76
N GLN A 742 21.00 39.06 -41.09
CA GLN A 742 19.78 38.98 -41.91
C GLN A 742 19.69 37.67 -42.71
N THR A 743 20.68 36.78 -42.58
CA THR A 743 20.86 35.61 -43.46
C THR A 743 20.75 34.26 -42.76
N ASN A 744 20.20 34.24 -41.54
CA ASN A 744 19.89 32.99 -40.84
C ASN A 744 19.08 32.06 -41.76
N GLY A 745 19.42 30.77 -41.83
CA GLY A 745 18.72 29.79 -42.66
C GLY A 745 18.91 29.95 -44.17
N MET A 746 19.71 30.92 -44.66
CA MET A 746 19.90 31.13 -46.10
C MET A 746 21.06 30.33 -46.69
N ALA A 747 21.80 29.59 -45.85
CA ALA A 747 23.01 28.87 -46.20
C ALA A 747 24.10 29.79 -46.79
N LEU A 748 24.41 30.86 -46.04
CA LEU A 748 25.39 31.89 -46.36
C LEU A 748 26.40 32.06 -45.22
N HIS A 749 26.06 32.89 -44.21
CA HIS A 749 26.98 33.25 -43.13
C HIS A 749 27.16 32.14 -42.09
N GLU A 750 26.12 31.37 -41.80
CA GLU A 750 26.14 30.37 -40.72
C GLU A 750 26.95 29.10 -41.06
N ILE A 751 27.25 28.90 -42.33
CA ILE A 751 28.03 27.77 -42.84
C ILE A 751 29.43 28.20 -43.35
N SER A 752 29.72 29.49 -43.33
CA SER A 752 31.00 30.04 -43.78
C SER A 752 31.89 30.32 -42.57
N THR A 753 33.13 29.83 -42.57
CA THR A 753 34.06 29.95 -41.42
C THR A 753 34.90 31.23 -41.42
N ASP A 754 34.83 32.06 -42.47
CA ASP A 754 35.68 33.26 -42.60
C ASP A 754 34.91 34.57 -42.36
N SER A 755 35.47 35.40 -41.49
CA SER A 755 34.91 36.69 -41.04
C SER A 755 35.12 37.86 -42.02
N GLY A 756 35.24 37.62 -43.33
CA GLY A 756 35.47 38.68 -44.32
C GLY A 756 35.27 38.21 -45.76
N ALA A 757 34.62 39.03 -46.59
CA ALA A 757 34.30 38.60 -47.96
C ALA A 757 35.52 38.58 -48.86
N SER A 758 35.86 37.37 -49.28
CA SER A 758 36.40 36.97 -50.59
C SER A 758 36.83 35.50 -50.46
N VAL A 759 35.96 34.65 -49.90
CA VAL A 759 36.22 33.20 -49.92
C VAL A 759 35.81 32.72 -51.30
N SER A 760 36.78 32.29 -52.11
CA SER A 760 36.47 31.71 -53.41
C SER A 760 35.71 30.39 -53.28
N THR A 761 35.61 29.79 -52.09
CA THR A 761 34.99 28.47 -51.89
C THR A 761 34.44 28.34 -50.46
N ASN A 762 33.39 27.53 -50.30
CA ASN A 762 32.70 27.23 -49.06
C ASN A 762 33.53 26.25 -48.21
N PRO A 763 33.93 26.61 -47.00
CA PRO A 763 34.68 25.70 -46.14
C PRO A 763 33.83 24.59 -45.51
N PHE A 764 32.50 24.72 -45.46
CA PHE A 764 31.59 23.78 -44.80
C PHE A 764 31.82 22.34 -45.27
N ASN A 765 32.16 21.45 -44.35
CA ASN A 765 32.43 20.03 -44.61
C ASN A 765 33.43 19.76 -45.76
N GLY A 766 34.34 20.71 -46.01
CA GLY A 766 35.36 20.63 -47.07
C GLY A 766 34.80 20.75 -48.49
N TYR A 767 33.63 21.37 -48.66
CA TYR A 767 33.00 21.52 -49.96
C TYR A 767 33.77 22.51 -50.86
N GLY A 768 33.59 22.42 -52.18
CA GLY A 768 34.29 23.30 -53.14
C GLY A 768 33.46 24.51 -53.57
N ASP A 769 32.21 24.60 -53.12
CA ASP A 769 31.16 25.49 -53.64
C ASP A 769 31.54 26.98 -53.58
N TYR A 770 31.30 27.77 -54.63
CA TYR A 770 31.54 29.22 -54.59
C TYR A 770 30.76 29.95 -53.47
N GLN A 771 31.34 31.02 -52.89
CA GLN A 771 30.70 31.87 -51.87
C GLN A 771 30.78 33.36 -52.24
N TYR A 772 30.54 33.70 -53.50
CA TYR A 772 30.61 35.09 -53.96
C TYR A 772 29.33 35.86 -53.61
N PHE A 773 29.47 36.90 -52.80
CA PHE A 773 28.37 37.67 -52.25
C PHE A 773 28.01 38.86 -53.16
N PRO A 774 26.73 39.27 -53.28
CA PRO A 774 26.34 40.44 -54.06
C PRO A 774 26.98 41.74 -53.56
N TYR A 775 27.40 42.59 -54.51
CA TYR A 775 27.99 43.91 -54.24
C TYR A 775 27.85 44.83 -55.46
N ASN A 776 27.96 46.14 -55.24
CA ASN A 776 28.05 47.17 -56.29
C ASN A 776 27.03 47.01 -57.46
N ALA A 777 27.51 46.76 -58.69
CA ALA A 777 26.69 46.65 -59.89
C ALA A 777 26.01 45.27 -60.05
N THR A 778 26.22 44.36 -59.11
CA THR A 778 25.66 43.01 -59.12
C THR A 778 24.92 42.73 -57.82
N PRO A 779 23.73 43.34 -57.61
CA PRO A 779 23.03 43.29 -56.33
C PRO A 779 22.22 42.01 -56.10
N PHE A 780 22.03 41.16 -57.11
CA PHE A 780 21.19 39.96 -57.01
C PHE A 780 21.99 38.69 -56.72
N PHE A 781 21.41 37.80 -55.91
CA PHE A 781 21.97 36.47 -55.70
C PHE A 781 21.71 35.53 -56.89
N ARG A 782 22.68 34.66 -57.15
CA ARG A 782 22.58 33.47 -58.02
C ARG A 782 23.05 32.25 -57.25
N ARG A 783 22.46 31.08 -57.49
CA ARG A 783 22.76 29.84 -56.76
C ARG A 783 23.12 28.67 -57.68
N GLY A 784 23.68 27.62 -57.10
CA GLY A 784 23.82 26.28 -57.70
C GLY A 784 25.04 26.05 -58.59
N GLY A 785 25.41 27.02 -59.42
CA GLY A 785 26.51 26.89 -60.39
C GLY A 785 26.08 26.37 -61.76
N MET A 786 26.93 26.47 -62.78
CA MET A 786 26.62 26.00 -64.14
C MET A 786 27.24 24.63 -64.45
N TYR A 787 26.81 24.00 -65.53
CA TYR A 787 27.17 22.62 -65.92
C TYR A 787 28.67 22.30 -65.98
N ASN A 788 29.56 23.29 -66.12
CA ASN A 788 31.01 23.12 -66.18
C ASN A 788 31.76 23.75 -65.00
N SER A 789 31.05 24.17 -63.95
CA SER A 789 31.66 24.72 -62.73
C SER A 789 32.44 23.68 -61.91
N GLY A 790 32.29 22.38 -62.21
CA GLY A 790 33.06 21.32 -61.57
C GLY A 790 32.81 21.27 -60.06
N ALA A 791 33.87 21.27 -59.26
CA ALA A 791 33.75 21.25 -57.79
C ALA A 791 33.28 22.59 -57.19
N LEU A 792 33.15 23.64 -58.00
CA LEU A 792 32.81 25.00 -57.55
C LEU A 792 31.28 25.27 -57.58
N SER A 793 30.50 24.33 -58.11
CA SER A 793 29.04 24.30 -58.05
C SER A 793 28.57 23.37 -56.94
N GLY A 794 27.35 23.59 -56.45
CA GLY A 794 26.79 22.81 -55.36
C GLY A 794 25.58 23.48 -54.73
N VAL A 795 24.93 22.74 -53.82
CA VAL A 795 23.73 23.23 -53.11
C VAL A 795 24.02 24.45 -52.25
N TYR A 796 25.27 24.63 -51.83
CA TYR A 796 25.72 25.79 -51.08
C TYR A 796 26.35 26.87 -51.97
N ALA A 797 26.53 26.62 -53.27
CA ALA A 797 27.17 27.58 -54.16
C ALA A 797 26.34 28.85 -54.31
N VAL A 798 27.01 29.99 -54.10
CA VAL A 798 26.47 31.34 -54.14
C VAL A 798 27.33 32.18 -55.09
N TYR A 799 26.65 32.96 -55.92
CA TYR A 799 27.22 33.87 -56.88
C TYR A 799 26.39 35.17 -56.92
N TYR A 800 26.89 36.18 -57.61
CA TYR A 800 26.21 37.47 -57.78
C TYR A 800 25.85 37.77 -59.25
N GLY A 801 24.88 38.64 -59.46
CA GLY A 801 24.49 39.10 -60.80
C GLY A 801 23.87 40.49 -60.79
N ASP A 802 23.94 41.14 -61.94
CA ASP A 802 23.26 42.42 -62.24
C ASP A 802 21.74 42.24 -62.48
N GLY A 803 21.27 40.99 -62.56
CA GLY A 803 19.87 40.68 -62.83
C GLY A 803 19.50 40.72 -64.31
N SER A 804 20.44 41.09 -65.19
CA SER A 804 20.20 41.22 -66.62
C SER A 804 20.05 39.86 -67.32
N VAL A 805 19.68 39.89 -68.60
CA VAL A 805 19.48 38.70 -69.42
C VAL A 805 20.79 37.90 -69.55
N ALA A 806 20.81 36.68 -69.00
CA ALA A 806 21.95 35.78 -69.10
C ALA A 806 21.56 34.40 -69.64
N THR A 807 22.31 33.90 -70.63
CA THR A 807 22.02 32.61 -71.32
C THR A 807 22.30 31.37 -70.48
N VAL A 808 22.96 31.55 -69.34
CA VAL A 808 23.41 30.49 -68.42
C VAL A 808 22.67 30.52 -67.08
N VAL A 809 21.62 31.34 -66.96
CA VAL A 809 20.88 31.54 -65.71
C VAL A 809 19.41 31.17 -65.91
N GLY A 810 18.94 30.17 -65.16
CA GLY A 810 17.56 29.74 -65.01
C GLY A 810 16.97 30.19 -63.67
N PHE A 811 16.00 29.44 -63.17
CA PHE A 811 15.26 29.73 -61.94
C PHE A 811 14.37 28.54 -61.56
N ARG A 812 13.71 28.65 -60.40
CA ARG A 812 12.67 27.70 -60.03
C ARG A 812 11.49 28.34 -59.26
N PRO A 813 10.25 27.87 -59.49
CA PRO A 813 9.08 28.31 -58.73
C PRO A 813 8.92 27.53 -57.42
N VAL A 814 8.22 28.14 -56.47
CA VAL A 814 7.74 27.58 -55.21
C VAL A 814 6.23 27.74 -55.14
N LEU A 815 5.54 26.76 -54.55
CA LEU A 815 4.11 26.80 -54.27
C LEU A 815 3.88 26.69 -52.75
N SER A 816 3.20 27.67 -52.18
CA SER A 816 2.76 27.67 -50.78
C SER A 816 1.26 27.40 -50.72
N VAL A 817 0.87 26.35 -50.00
CA VAL A 817 -0.54 26.00 -49.76
C VAL A 817 -0.93 26.53 -48.40
N LEU A 818 -1.95 27.39 -48.38
CA LEU A 818 -2.31 28.20 -47.22
C LEU A 818 -3.52 27.61 -46.51
N ASN A 819 -3.79 28.09 -45.29
CA ASN A 819 -4.75 27.46 -44.38
C ASN A 819 -6.20 27.66 -44.78
#